data_AF-A0A3M1AWI3-F1
#
_entry.id   AF-A0A3M1AWI3-F1
#
_cell.length_a   1.000
_cell.length_b   1.000
_cell.length_c   1.000
_cell.angle_alpha   90.00
_cell.angle_beta   90.00
_cell.angle_gamma   90.00
#
_symmetry.space_group_name_H-M   'P 1'
#
loop_
_entity.id
_entity.type
_entity.pdbx_description
1 polymer ?
#
loop_
_entity_poly.entity_id
_entity_poly.type
_entity_poly.pdbx_seq_one_letter_code
_entity_poly.pdbx_strand_id
1 'polypeptide(L)'
;MMKNLKTIRLLFLSTMMLAFGHAMAQSPTAIIKVEALSPNEIHELGWLSPPSNGLKVIGKGELIYLSGHEASGEQITSYQWSFSNLPAGSNAILDSTDTQWTTFRPDTTGQFVVQLTISTASGSDDTTITITSAKYVGVGTVGGQSPDVSKGQCAVCHSDKEAEWESTGHSTMFQLAIDGLKSSHYNESCIECHTVGYNKDSTAVNDGFDDIAAALGWKFPETLQVGNWDSLVANYPDLAAKANIQCENCHGPGSLHFGDKSKIDITLDEGMCGRCHEEPPYHVKNVQWERSAHAVGVAFAAPRAECAECHSGYGFIDRMEGKSELRTGFPQISCAVCHDPHSAENEHQIRSVDDITLKNGEIVSFGSLGKFCMNCHHSRRDAKTYAQEWHSHFGPHHSNQADMLAGTNAIDFGLPIPSSNHKNVVPEACVTCHMAATPAPDQPGHDRVGEHTFAMHWDGGTPDDPSDDVDNVAPCQQCHGNISSFEDIKAKQDYDGDGVIEAAQDEVKGLLDEVGKLLPPLGDPAIAIDLNPTTDPNYTPVQLLAAYDYKFVQEDGSYGIHNYQYAIHLLQAAHAALTTGDIGAGAIESIADVPNDQGKKVRIVWSRFGGDGVANNPLKFYALWRRVDASAKVVGKVTQTDKVFNSLGALPASLEKLEPGARVMFEGGLWDFAGTVPAAGLEKYSALAPTLFDSTKFDGMHWSVFMVSGHTDIPAIYAVSAPDSGYSLDNLAPAAPANVTGKETEMGITLQWAKSRDEDFKFFTVYRSTSPGFDPKLSNPIAKLTENQYIDTDVQVGTTYYYRVTSFDFSGNESLPSNEVPVVVTSVAMGSSEAIPDNYELAQNYPNPFNPSTVIRFGLPEATHAKLTVYNLLGIPIRVLAEGKFGAGYHTLIWDAKNDKGQLVGGGTYIYRLETPQGVLTRKMVLIK
;
A
#
# COMPACT_ATOMS: atom_id res chain seq x y z
N MET A 1 54.06 18.43 28.15
CA MET A 1 53.01 18.14 29.14
C MET A 1 51.78 17.66 28.38
N MET A 2 51.72 16.36 28.10
CA MET A 2 50.66 15.71 27.32
C MET A 2 50.34 14.40 28.04
N LYS A 3 49.47 14.47 29.05
CA LYS A 3 48.90 13.30 29.71
C LYS A 3 47.53 13.73 30.25
N ASN A 4 46.51 13.05 29.75
CA ASN A 4 45.09 13.13 30.12
C ASN A 4 44.18 13.98 29.21
N LEU A 5 43.99 13.52 27.98
CA LEU A 5 42.68 13.52 27.32
C LEU A 5 42.56 12.20 26.52
N LYS A 6 42.36 11.12 27.26
CA LYS A 6 41.68 9.93 26.74
C LYS A 6 40.19 10.20 26.96
N THR A 7 39.37 9.79 25.99
CA THR A 7 37.90 9.84 25.91
C THR A 7 37.37 11.05 25.13
N ILE A 8 36.87 10.78 23.91
CA ILE A 8 36.02 11.57 22.99
C ILE A 8 36.60 11.81 21.57
N ARG A 9 37.92 11.81 21.32
CA ARG A 9 38.48 11.94 19.94
C ARG A 9 39.27 10.74 19.41
N LEU A 10 38.90 9.51 19.81
CA LEU A 10 39.53 8.28 19.29
C LEU A 10 38.63 7.45 18.36
N LEU A 11 37.54 8.01 17.84
CA LEU A 11 36.56 7.26 17.03
C LEU A 11 36.36 7.76 15.60
N PHE A 12 37.07 8.79 15.15
CA PHE A 12 36.78 9.41 13.84
C PHE A 12 37.88 9.35 12.78
N LEU A 13 39.02 8.69 13.03
CA LEU A 13 40.00 8.43 11.96
C LEU A 13 40.80 7.12 12.14
N SER A 14 40.19 6.09 12.75
CA SER A 14 40.83 4.77 12.87
C SER A 14 39.83 3.63 12.74
N THR A 15 39.37 3.35 11.52
CA THR A 15 38.85 2.03 11.11
C THR A 15 38.67 1.96 9.59
N MET A 16 39.78 2.05 8.86
CA MET A 16 39.91 1.34 7.59
C MET A 16 40.33 -0.10 7.92
N MET A 17 39.40 -0.92 8.39
CA MET A 17 39.63 -2.36 8.56
C MET A 17 38.35 -3.13 8.25
N LEU A 18 38.28 -3.65 7.03
CA LEU A 18 37.51 -4.86 6.75
C LEU A 18 38.49 -6.02 6.73
N ALA A 19 38.40 -6.83 7.78
CA ALA A 19 39.06 -8.12 7.90
C ALA A 19 38.45 -9.12 6.90
N PHE A 20 39.29 -9.83 6.14
CA PHE A 20 39.21 -11.28 5.96
C PHE A 20 40.48 -11.83 5.28
N GLY A 21 41.20 -12.72 5.98
CA GLY A 21 41.96 -13.84 5.40
C GLY A 21 43.41 -13.59 4.94
N HIS A 22 44.37 -14.05 5.76
CA HIS A 22 45.81 -14.18 5.48
C HIS A 22 46.58 -12.88 5.16
N ALA A 23 46.96 -12.15 6.22
CA ALA A 23 47.88 -11.02 6.15
C ALA A 23 49.27 -11.48 5.64
N MET A 24 49.51 -11.30 4.34
CA MET A 24 50.86 -10.93 3.90
C MET A 24 51.13 -9.52 4.43
N ALA A 25 52.26 -9.32 5.11
CA ALA A 25 52.67 -7.98 5.54
C ALA A 25 52.77 -7.08 4.29
N GLN A 26 51.81 -6.15 4.16
CA GLN A 26 51.88 -5.11 3.13
C GLN A 26 52.90 -4.07 3.59
N SER A 27 53.67 -3.53 2.64
CA SER A 27 54.58 -2.41 2.92
C SER A 27 53.78 -1.17 3.33
N PRO A 28 54.33 -0.29 4.20
CA PRO A 28 53.63 0.90 4.62
C PRO A 28 53.35 1.81 3.42
N THR A 29 52.28 2.59 3.51
CA THR A 29 51.89 3.59 2.50
C THR A 29 51.63 4.93 3.19
N ALA A 30 52.52 5.90 2.97
CA ALA A 30 52.48 7.22 3.59
C ALA A 30 51.47 8.15 2.91
N ILE A 31 50.64 8.83 3.71
CA ILE A 31 49.68 9.83 3.26
C ILE A 31 49.89 11.13 4.06
N ILE A 32 49.96 12.26 3.36
CA ILE A 32 49.86 13.59 3.99
C ILE A 32 48.45 14.14 3.73
N LYS A 33 47.75 14.55 4.79
CA LYS A 33 46.49 15.27 4.72
C LYS A 33 46.71 16.74 5.09
N VAL A 34 46.09 17.65 4.34
CA VAL A 34 45.93 19.05 4.77
C VAL A 34 44.64 19.10 5.57
N GLU A 35 44.74 19.53 6.82
CA GLU A 35 43.63 19.42 7.75
C GLU A 35 42.79 20.69 7.71
N ALA A 36 41.52 20.55 7.32
CA ALA A 36 40.51 21.55 7.58
C ALA A 36 40.12 21.43 9.07
N LEU A 37 40.10 22.55 9.77
CA LEU A 37 39.85 22.60 11.21
C LEU A 37 38.88 23.74 11.50
N SER A 38 37.69 23.39 11.98
CA SER A 38 36.68 24.35 12.39
C SER A 38 37.07 25.10 13.69
N PRO A 39 36.39 26.21 14.03
CA PRO A 39 36.54 26.84 15.35
C PRO A 39 36.28 25.90 16.52
N ASN A 40 35.26 25.03 16.44
CA ASN A 40 34.96 24.06 17.50
C ASN A 40 36.06 22.99 17.60
N GLU A 41 36.57 22.50 16.47
CA GLU A 41 37.62 21.48 16.49
C GLU A 41 38.92 22.01 17.10
N ILE A 42 39.30 23.23 16.75
CA ILE A 42 40.44 23.92 17.37
C ILE A 42 40.23 24.07 18.89
N HIS A 43 39.01 24.44 19.31
CA HIS A 43 38.67 24.54 20.74
C HIS A 43 38.82 23.19 21.44
N GLU A 44 38.27 22.11 20.88
CA GLU A 44 38.35 20.76 21.46
C GLU A 44 39.77 20.22 21.53
N LEU A 45 40.63 20.59 20.59
CA LEU A 45 42.08 20.30 20.63
C LEU A 45 42.82 21.12 21.69
N GLY A 46 42.18 22.16 22.24
CA GLY A 46 42.78 23.10 23.19
C GLY A 46 43.88 23.97 22.57
N TRP A 47 43.83 24.17 21.25
CA TRP A 47 44.83 24.95 20.51
C TRP A 47 44.44 26.43 20.47
N LEU A 48 45.40 27.32 20.72
CA LEU A 48 45.24 28.78 20.57
C LEU A 48 45.59 29.22 19.14
N SER A 49 44.95 28.58 18.18
CA SER A 49 45.30 28.60 16.75
C SER A 49 44.14 29.12 15.90
N PRO A 50 44.38 29.72 14.73
CA PRO A 50 43.29 30.05 13.81
C PRO A 50 42.67 28.78 13.20
N PRO A 51 41.38 28.81 12.81
CA PRO A 51 40.76 27.73 12.04
C PRO A 51 41.38 27.63 10.64
N SER A 52 41.23 26.46 10.02
CA SER A 52 41.82 26.12 8.72
C SER A 52 40.74 25.65 7.75
N ASN A 53 40.84 26.06 6.50
CA ASN A 53 39.94 25.60 5.42
C ASN A 53 40.46 24.34 4.69
N GLY A 54 41.62 23.80 5.09
CA GLY A 54 42.17 22.56 4.53
C GLY A 54 42.68 22.67 3.09
N LEU A 55 42.87 23.88 2.58
CA LEU A 55 43.34 24.08 1.20
C LEU A 55 44.85 23.90 1.06
N LYS A 56 45.26 23.40 -0.11
CA LYS A 56 46.67 23.36 -0.53
C LYS A 56 47.16 24.71 -1.04
N VAL A 57 46.25 25.65 -1.28
CA VAL A 57 46.55 27.01 -1.71
C VAL A 57 46.11 27.96 -0.61
N ILE A 58 47.08 28.62 0.03
CA ILE A 58 46.87 29.42 1.24
C ILE A 58 47.51 30.80 1.12
N GLY A 59 47.04 31.74 1.94
CA GLY A 59 47.59 33.09 2.02
C GLY A 59 49.00 33.08 2.57
N LYS A 60 49.84 33.98 2.04
CA LYS A 60 51.17 34.21 2.60
C LYS A 60 51.07 34.54 4.10
N GLY A 61 51.77 33.78 4.92
CA GLY A 61 51.81 33.90 6.38
C GLY A 61 50.64 33.24 7.11
N GLU A 62 49.67 32.65 6.41
CA GLU A 62 48.61 31.85 7.04
C GLU A 62 49.17 30.51 7.55
N LEU A 63 48.61 30.00 8.66
CA LEU A 63 49.06 28.76 9.27
C LEU A 63 48.43 27.57 8.54
N ILE A 64 49.25 26.59 8.14
CA ILE A 64 48.77 25.32 7.59
C ILE A 64 48.94 24.18 8.58
N TYR A 65 47.98 23.27 8.58
CA TYR A 65 47.96 22.05 9.38
C TYR A 65 48.13 20.84 8.49
N LEU A 66 49.16 20.05 8.79
CA LEU A 66 49.46 18.81 8.08
C LEU A 66 49.47 17.65 9.08
N SER A 67 48.88 16.54 8.68
CA SER A 67 48.92 15.29 9.43
C SER A 67 49.37 14.13 8.55
N GLY A 68 50.13 13.21 9.15
CA GLY A 68 50.68 12.03 8.52
C GLY A 68 49.87 10.79 8.89
N HIS A 69 49.56 9.95 7.89
CA HIS A 69 48.78 8.73 8.05
C HIS A 69 49.40 7.56 7.28
N GLU A 70 49.01 6.34 7.65
CA GLU A 70 49.43 5.09 7.00
C GLU A 70 48.20 4.36 6.46
N ALA A 71 48.21 4.03 5.17
CA ALA A 71 47.02 3.54 4.46
C ALA A 71 46.77 2.02 4.59
N SER A 72 47.81 1.23 4.89
CA SER A 72 47.72 -0.24 4.98
C SER A 72 47.19 -0.76 6.33
N GLY A 73 47.03 0.12 7.31
CA GLY A 73 46.61 -0.21 8.68
C GLY A 73 47.75 -0.66 9.59
N GLU A 74 49.00 -0.51 9.15
CA GLU A 74 50.17 -0.82 9.96
C GLU A 74 50.45 0.28 10.99
N GLN A 75 50.85 -0.12 12.20
CA GLN A 75 51.15 0.84 13.25
C GLN A 75 52.41 1.66 12.92
N ILE A 76 52.25 2.98 12.84
CA ILE A 76 53.35 3.93 12.68
C ILE A 76 54.20 3.96 13.95
N THR A 77 55.52 3.82 13.77
CA THR A 77 56.52 3.85 14.84
C THR A 77 57.29 5.17 14.91
N SER A 78 57.45 5.88 13.78
CA SER A 78 58.07 7.20 13.73
C SER A 78 57.59 8.02 12.54
N TYR A 79 57.59 9.35 12.70
CA TYR A 79 57.40 10.32 11.64
C TYR A 79 58.72 11.06 11.39
N GLN A 80 58.96 11.47 10.15
CA GLN A 80 60.02 12.42 9.77
C GLN A 80 59.48 13.39 8.73
N TRP A 81 59.38 14.66 9.09
CA TRP A 81 58.96 15.75 8.20
C TRP A 81 60.13 16.62 7.78
N SER A 82 60.14 17.05 6.53
CA SER A 82 61.11 18.01 6.01
C SER A 82 60.54 18.81 4.84
N PHE A 83 61.19 19.90 4.46
CA PHE A 83 60.96 20.51 3.15
C PHE A 83 61.90 19.87 2.13
N SER A 84 61.35 19.28 1.08
CA SER A 84 62.13 18.83 -0.07
C SER A 84 62.39 19.97 -1.06
N ASN A 85 61.55 21.02 -1.05
CA ASN A 85 61.78 22.25 -1.79
C ASN A 85 61.15 23.47 -1.08
N LEU A 86 61.89 24.58 -1.05
CA LEU A 86 61.43 25.89 -0.56
C LEU A 86 61.50 26.92 -1.70
N PRO A 87 60.55 27.87 -1.79
CA PRO A 87 60.67 29.02 -2.68
C PRO A 87 61.92 29.84 -2.40
N ALA A 88 62.44 30.52 -3.44
CA ALA A 88 63.59 31.39 -3.29
C ALA A 88 63.32 32.51 -2.27
N GLY A 89 64.19 32.62 -1.25
CA GLY A 89 64.08 33.61 -0.18
C GLY A 89 63.24 33.18 1.03
N SER A 90 62.62 31.99 0.98
CA SER A 90 61.89 31.42 2.11
C SER A 90 62.83 30.97 3.24
N ASN A 91 62.42 31.25 4.48
CA ASN A 91 62.98 30.74 5.73
C ASN A 91 61.92 29.99 6.56
N ALA A 92 60.82 29.57 5.94
CA ALA A 92 59.78 28.79 6.61
C ALA A 92 60.35 27.53 7.28
N ILE A 93 59.84 27.24 8.47
CA ILE A 93 60.20 26.07 9.27
C ILE A 93 58.95 25.29 9.65
N LEU A 94 59.09 23.97 9.73
CA LEU A 94 58.06 23.10 10.28
C LEU A 94 58.08 23.20 11.81
N ASP A 95 56.92 23.31 12.45
CA ASP A 95 56.76 23.40 13.90
C ASP A 95 57.26 22.13 14.62
N SER A 96 57.05 20.98 13.99
CA SER A 96 57.55 19.68 14.44
C SER A 96 58.04 18.86 13.26
N THR A 97 59.00 17.96 13.51
CA THR A 97 59.56 17.08 12.47
C THR A 97 59.37 15.60 12.76
N ASP A 98 58.89 15.23 13.94
CA ASP A 98 58.88 13.83 14.42
C ASP A 98 57.54 13.37 15.02
N THR A 99 56.50 14.19 14.91
CA THR A 99 55.15 13.89 15.38
C THR A 99 54.19 13.63 14.21
N GLN A 100 53.02 13.06 14.50
CA GLN A 100 51.98 12.83 13.50
C GLN A 100 51.53 14.13 12.81
N TRP A 101 51.44 15.20 13.60
CA TRP A 101 51.04 16.52 13.13
C TRP A 101 52.26 17.41 12.96
N THR A 102 52.23 18.30 11.98
CA THR A 102 53.15 19.43 11.85
C THR A 102 52.40 20.63 11.29
N THR A 103 52.93 21.82 11.51
CA THR A 103 52.39 23.07 10.96
C THR A 103 53.53 23.93 10.41
N PHE A 104 53.22 24.87 9.52
CA PHE A 104 54.14 25.96 9.17
C PHE A 104 53.39 27.17 8.65
N ARG A 105 54.10 28.31 8.55
CA ARG A 105 53.61 29.51 7.88
C ARG A 105 54.49 29.78 6.66
N PRO A 106 53.93 29.88 5.44
CA PRO A 106 54.72 30.24 4.28
C PRO A 106 55.06 31.73 4.34
N ASP A 107 56.34 32.05 4.43
CA ASP A 107 56.82 33.43 4.58
C ASP A 107 57.05 34.17 3.25
N THR A 108 56.86 33.47 2.14
CA THR A 108 57.00 33.97 0.75
C THR A 108 55.90 33.38 -0.13
N THR A 109 55.63 34.02 -1.27
CA THR A 109 54.74 33.46 -2.30
C THR A 109 55.50 32.45 -3.14
N GLY A 110 54.88 31.31 -3.45
CA GLY A 110 55.50 30.22 -4.22
C GLY A 110 55.07 28.84 -3.74
N GLN A 111 55.67 27.79 -4.30
CA GLN A 111 55.37 26.41 -3.95
C GLN A 111 56.38 25.84 -2.94
N PHE A 112 55.86 25.38 -1.82
CA PHE A 112 56.55 24.66 -0.76
C PHE A 112 56.28 23.17 -0.95
N VAL A 113 57.32 22.35 -1.03
CA VAL A 113 57.14 20.88 -1.12
C VAL A 113 57.54 20.29 0.23
N VAL A 114 56.55 19.77 0.94
CA VAL A 114 56.72 19.11 2.23
C VAL A 114 56.81 17.62 2.00
N GLN A 115 57.82 16.99 2.58
CA GLN A 115 58.04 15.54 2.56
C GLN A 115 57.72 14.95 3.93
N LEU A 116 57.03 13.82 3.92
CA LEU A 116 56.80 12.96 5.07
C LEU A 116 57.42 11.60 4.78
N THR A 117 58.20 11.11 5.73
CA THR A 117 58.56 9.69 5.83
C THR A 117 57.88 9.11 7.07
N ILE A 118 57.18 8.00 6.90
CA ILE A 118 56.70 7.18 8.02
C ILE A 118 57.50 5.88 8.08
N SER A 119 57.72 5.38 9.30
CA SER A 119 58.32 4.06 9.51
C SER A 119 57.38 3.18 10.31
N THR A 120 57.25 1.94 9.90
CA THR A 120 56.46 0.89 10.55
C THR A 120 57.34 -0.33 10.86
N ALA A 121 56.76 -1.43 11.32
CA ALA A 121 57.52 -2.64 11.60
C ALA A 121 58.02 -3.32 10.30
N SER A 122 57.32 -3.13 9.19
CA SER A 122 57.61 -3.76 7.89
C SER A 122 58.52 -2.92 6.99
N GLY A 123 58.73 -1.63 7.27
CA GLY A 123 59.62 -0.77 6.49
C GLY A 123 59.38 0.72 6.71
N SER A 124 59.77 1.53 5.73
CA SER A 124 59.47 2.96 5.67
C SER A 124 58.96 3.34 4.29
N ASP A 125 58.10 4.36 4.24
CA ASP A 125 57.60 4.93 3.00
C ASP A 125 57.63 6.45 3.05
N ASP A 126 57.89 7.06 1.89
CA ASP A 126 58.05 8.50 1.71
C ASP A 126 56.98 9.04 0.78
N THR A 127 56.38 10.17 1.15
CA THR A 127 55.43 10.89 0.30
C THR A 127 55.69 12.39 0.36
N THR A 128 55.13 13.13 -0.60
CA THR A 128 55.26 14.59 -0.65
C THR A 128 53.93 15.26 -0.94
N ILE A 129 53.77 16.48 -0.44
CA ILE A 129 52.66 17.37 -0.78
C ILE A 129 53.20 18.74 -1.19
N THR A 130 52.58 19.35 -2.19
CA THR A 130 52.90 20.72 -2.60
C THR A 130 51.86 21.68 -2.03
N ILE A 131 52.32 22.70 -1.32
CA ILE A 131 51.52 23.80 -0.77
C ILE A 131 51.88 25.07 -1.54
N THR A 132 50.89 25.75 -2.11
CA THR A 132 51.07 27.01 -2.82
C THR A 132 50.70 28.18 -1.92
N SER A 133 51.66 29.06 -1.65
CA SER A 133 51.43 30.32 -0.95
C SER A 133 51.23 31.44 -1.96
N ALA A 134 50.10 32.13 -1.88
CA ALA A 134 49.73 33.22 -2.78
C ALA A 134 49.08 34.40 -2.02
N LYS A 135 48.62 35.39 -2.76
CA LYS A 135 47.91 36.57 -2.25
C LYS A 135 46.49 36.58 -2.79
N TYR A 136 45.56 37.09 -1.99
CA TYR A 136 44.16 37.21 -2.39
C TYR A 136 44.04 38.32 -3.45
N VAL A 137 43.24 38.10 -4.49
CA VAL A 137 43.01 39.09 -5.58
C VAL A 137 41.57 39.57 -5.64
N GLY A 138 40.63 38.79 -5.10
CA GLY A 138 39.19 39.01 -5.15
C GLY A 138 38.56 38.63 -6.49
N VAL A 139 37.24 38.62 -6.52
CA VAL A 139 36.43 38.32 -7.70
C VAL A 139 36.47 39.45 -8.73
N GLY A 140 36.50 40.72 -8.27
CA GLY A 140 36.70 41.92 -9.10
C GLY A 140 35.46 42.72 -9.47
N THR A 141 34.26 42.23 -9.18
CA THR A 141 32.97 42.88 -9.51
C THR A 141 32.30 43.55 -8.30
N VAL A 142 32.70 43.18 -7.08
CA VAL A 142 32.10 43.69 -5.84
C VAL A 142 32.23 45.21 -5.72
N GLY A 143 31.14 45.86 -5.28
CA GLY A 143 31.10 47.32 -5.13
C GLY A 143 30.96 48.08 -6.47
N GLY A 144 30.49 47.41 -7.52
CA GLY A 144 30.31 48.02 -8.85
C GLY A 144 31.62 48.23 -9.61
N GLN A 145 32.65 47.46 -9.26
CA GLN A 145 33.94 47.52 -9.93
C GLN A 145 33.95 46.69 -11.20
N SER A 146 34.91 46.98 -12.08
CA SER A 146 35.22 46.12 -13.22
C SER A 146 36.44 45.26 -12.88
N PRO A 147 36.43 43.96 -13.24
CA PRO A 147 37.55 43.07 -12.94
C PRO A 147 38.87 43.56 -13.54
N ASP A 148 39.91 43.59 -12.71
CA ASP A 148 41.26 44.02 -13.07
C ASP A 148 42.10 42.83 -13.58
N VAL A 149 42.31 42.81 -14.90
CA VAL A 149 43.13 41.81 -15.59
C VAL A 149 44.56 41.75 -15.04
N SER A 150 45.12 42.89 -14.60
CA SER A 150 46.50 42.95 -14.09
C SER A 150 46.65 42.27 -12.72
N LYS A 151 45.56 42.17 -11.96
CA LYS A 151 45.50 41.47 -10.67
C LYS A 151 45.12 39.99 -10.83
N GLY A 152 44.66 39.56 -12.01
CA GLY A 152 44.25 38.18 -12.25
C GLY A 152 42.98 37.78 -11.48
N GLN A 153 42.04 38.72 -11.30
CA GLN A 153 40.79 38.49 -10.56
C GLN A 153 39.89 37.44 -11.21
N CYS A 154 39.10 36.73 -10.39
CA CYS A 154 38.37 35.53 -10.82
C CYS A 154 37.43 35.81 -12.01
N ALA A 155 36.68 36.91 -11.96
CA ALA A 155 35.68 37.29 -12.97
C ALA A 155 36.28 37.61 -14.35
N VAL A 156 37.60 37.84 -14.45
CA VAL A 156 38.29 38.07 -15.72
C VAL A 156 38.16 36.86 -16.65
N CYS A 157 38.23 35.65 -16.09
CA CYS A 157 38.18 34.38 -16.83
C CYS A 157 36.92 33.55 -16.53
N HIS A 158 36.29 33.75 -15.37
CA HIS A 158 35.17 32.96 -14.87
C HIS A 158 33.87 33.77 -14.73
N SER A 159 33.61 34.70 -15.66
CA SER A 159 32.43 35.57 -15.64
C SER A 159 31.10 34.81 -15.54
N ASP A 160 31.01 33.63 -16.16
CA ASP A 160 29.77 32.84 -16.13
C ASP A 160 29.45 32.33 -14.72
N LYS A 161 30.48 31.84 -14.00
CA LYS A 161 30.33 31.38 -12.61
C LYS A 161 30.24 32.51 -11.61
N GLU A 162 30.86 33.63 -11.91
CA GLU A 162 30.72 34.83 -11.12
C GLU A 162 29.28 35.37 -11.19
N ALA A 163 28.67 35.42 -12.37
CA ALA A 163 27.28 35.87 -12.53
C ALA A 163 26.28 34.98 -11.76
N GLU A 164 26.52 33.66 -11.70
CA GLU A 164 25.74 32.78 -10.83
C GLU A 164 25.96 33.15 -9.36
N TRP A 165 27.22 33.29 -8.93
CA TRP A 165 27.59 33.55 -7.53
C TRP A 165 27.05 34.88 -7.01
N GLU A 166 26.97 35.91 -7.86
CA GLU A 166 26.40 37.21 -7.51
C GLU A 166 24.97 37.10 -6.96
N SER A 167 24.21 36.06 -7.34
CA SER A 167 22.85 35.83 -6.85
C SER A 167 22.78 35.21 -5.44
N THR A 168 23.90 34.76 -4.89
CA THR A 168 23.94 34.00 -3.63
C THR A 168 23.95 34.88 -2.37
N GLY A 169 23.69 34.27 -1.21
CA GLY A 169 23.88 34.96 0.07
C GLY A 169 25.34 35.35 0.33
N HIS A 170 26.29 34.57 -0.20
CA HIS A 170 27.72 34.80 -0.03
C HIS A 170 28.18 36.13 -0.64
N SER A 171 27.63 36.52 -1.79
CA SER A 171 27.99 37.76 -2.50
C SER A 171 27.55 39.04 -1.79
N THR A 172 26.62 38.95 -0.83
CA THR A 172 25.97 40.12 -0.20
C THR A 172 26.03 40.14 1.33
N MET A 173 26.52 39.09 1.98
CA MET A 173 26.40 38.94 3.43
C MET A 173 27.00 40.10 4.23
N PHE A 174 28.24 40.51 3.94
CA PHE A 174 28.91 41.60 4.64
C PHE A 174 28.26 42.95 4.33
N GLN A 175 27.93 43.20 3.06
CA GLN A 175 27.21 44.40 2.64
C GLN A 175 25.93 44.58 3.47
N LEU A 176 25.06 43.57 3.49
CA LEU A 176 23.79 43.63 4.20
C LEU A 176 23.99 43.69 5.72
N ALA A 177 25.04 43.05 6.23
CA ALA A 177 25.38 43.07 7.64
C ALA A 177 25.79 44.47 8.12
N ILE A 178 26.70 45.15 7.42
CA ILE A 178 27.16 46.48 7.85
C ILE A 178 26.07 47.55 7.69
N ASP A 179 25.11 47.32 6.79
CA ASP A 179 23.90 48.14 6.67
C ASP A 179 22.84 47.85 7.75
N GLY A 180 23.10 46.89 8.66
CA GLY A 180 22.20 46.54 9.76
C GLY A 180 20.98 45.71 9.33
N LEU A 181 21.03 45.08 8.15
CA LEU A 181 19.91 44.34 7.56
C LEU A 181 19.94 42.82 7.84
N LYS A 182 20.97 42.32 8.52
CA LYS A 182 21.13 40.88 8.82
C LYS A 182 20.90 40.52 10.28
N SER A 183 21.66 41.09 11.20
CA SER A 183 21.58 40.76 12.62
C SER A 183 21.99 41.94 13.48
N SER A 184 21.28 42.15 14.58
CA SER A 184 21.65 43.13 15.62
C SER A 184 22.89 42.73 16.41
N HIS A 185 23.35 41.49 16.28
CA HIS A 185 24.54 40.97 16.97
C HIS A 185 25.81 41.03 16.12
N TYR A 186 25.68 41.40 14.84
CA TYR A 186 26.83 41.51 13.95
C TYR A 186 27.80 42.59 14.45
N ASN A 187 29.10 42.28 14.46
CA ASN A 187 30.14 43.20 14.92
C ASN A 187 31.47 42.91 14.20
N GLU A 188 32.53 43.64 14.57
CA GLU A 188 33.86 43.52 13.93
C GLU A 188 34.42 42.09 13.97
N SER A 189 34.13 41.29 15.00
CA SER A 189 34.63 39.92 15.07
C SER A 189 34.04 39.01 13.98
N CYS A 190 32.90 39.38 13.39
CA CYS A 190 32.20 38.59 12.37
C CYS A 190 32.86 38.69 11.00
N ILE A 191 33.72 39.69 10.75
CA ILE A 191 34.25 39.97 9.42
C ILE A 191 35.23 38.88 8.93
N GLU A 192 35.81 38.11 9.86
CA GLU A 192 36.70 36.98 9.56
C GLU A 192 36.03 35.92 8.67
N CYS A 193 34.74 35.68 8.86
CA CYS A 193 33.97 34.72 8.07
C CYS A 193 33.26 35.36 6.87
N HIS A 194 33.22 36.70 6.78
CA HIS A 194 32.38 37.41 5.82
C HIS A 194 33.16 38.33 4.88
N THR A 195 34.48 38.22 4.85
CA THR A 195 35.36 38.96 3.93
C THR A 195 36.46 38.03 3.41
N VAL A 196 37.08 38.39 2.29
CA VAL A 196 38.09 37.53 1.66
C VAL A 196 39.48 37.78 2.26
N GLY A 197 40.17 36.70 2.60
CA GLY A 197 41.57 36.73 3.07
C GLY A 197 41.81 37.31 4.46
N TYR A 198 40.75 37.55 5.24
CA TYR A 198 40.89 38.10 6.58
C TYR A 198 41.72 37.19 7.50
N ASN A 199 42.76 37.74 8.14
CA ASN A 199 43.52 37.06 9.17
C ASN A 199 43.78 37.97 10.38
N LYS A 200 43.64 37.45 11.60
CA LYS A 200 43.94 38.22 12.82
C LYS A 200 45.44 38.36 13.09
N ASP A 201 46.26 37.49 12.51
CA ASP A 201 47.71 37.53 12.65
C ASP A 201 48.31 38.60 11.74
N SER A 202 48.81 39.69 12.34
CA SER A 202 49.43 40.80 11.61
C SER A 202 50.67 40.43 10.77
N THR A 203 51.19 39.20 10.92
CA THR A 203 52.27 38.69 10.08
C THR A 203 51.79 38.03 8.79
N ALA A 204 50.48 37.75 8.67
CA ALA A 204 49.85 37.17 7.48
C ALA A 204 49.56 38.26 6.43
N VAL A 205 50.62 38.80 5.82
CA VAL A 205 50.50 39.81 4.75
C VAL A 205 50.18 39.13 3.41
N ASN A 206 48.90 38.89 3.18
CA ASN A 206 48.32 38.08 2.12
C ASN A 206 47.43 38.88 1.12
N ASP A 207 47.34 40.21 1.26
CA ASP A 207 46.47 41.12 0.51
C ASP A 207 44.95 40.81 0.70
N GLY A 208 44.61 40.31 1.88
CA GLY A 208 43.25 40.11 2.36
C GLY A 208 42.56 41.40 2.83
N PHE A 209 41.32 41.27 3.29
CA PHE A 209 40.52 42.43 3.73
C PHE A 209 41.17 43.21 4.88
N ASP A 210 41.77 42.52 5.86
CA ASP A 210 42.44 43.13 7.02
C ASP A 210 43.68 43.93 6.62
N ASP A 211 44.51 43.41 5.72
CA ASP A 211 45.69 44.10 5.19
C ASP A 211 45.31 45.43 4.51
N ILE A 212 44.29 45.39 3.63
CA ILE A 212 43.82 46.57 2.91
C ILE A 212 43.14 47.55 3.86
N ALA A 213 42.34 47.07 4.82
CA ALA A 213 41.71 47.91 5.83
C ALA A 213 42.77 48.65 6.68
N ALA A 214 43.80 47.94 7.13
CA ALA A 214 44.90 48.50 7.90
C ALA A 214 45.68 49.54 7.08
N ALA A 215 46.00 49.24 5.81
CA ALA A 215 46.73 50.14 4.92
C ALA A 215 45.96 51.44 4.63
N LEU A 216 44.63 51.37 4.52
CA LEU A 216 43.76 52.52 4.28
C LEU A 216 43.31 53.24 5.56
N GLY A 217 43.64 52.69 6.74
CA GLY A 217 43.21 53.24 8.02
C GLY A 217 41.69 53.15 8.24
N TRP A 218 41.01 52.22 7.59
CA TRP A 218 39.58 52.01 7.74
C TRP A 218 39.24 51.48 9.13
N LYS A 219 38.01 51.77 9.60
CA LYS A 219 37.48 51.31 10.88
C LYS A 219 36.09 50.74 10.69
N PHE A 220 35.81 49.65 11.39
CA PHE A 220 34.48 49.06 11.42
C PHE A 220 33.44 50.08 11.93
N PRO A 221 32.25 50.18 11.32
CA PRO A 221 31.24 51.16 11.74
C PRO A 221 30.78 50.95 13.19
N GLU A 222 30.76 52.01 14.00
CA GLU A 222 30.24 51.95 15.38
C GLU A 222 28.73 51.67 15.45
N THR A 223 27.99 52.02 14.40
CA THR A 223 26.54 51.79 14.27
C THR A 223 26.25 51.18 12.91
N LEU A 224 25.57 50.04 12.91
CA LEU A 224 25.12 49.36 11.69
C LEU A 224 23.82 50.01 11.19
N GLN A 225 23.86 50.60 10.01
CA GLN A 225 22.74 51.32 9.41
C GLN A 225 22.86 51.39 7.90
N VAL A 226 21.71 51.46 7.23
CA VAL A 226 21.64 51.61 5.77
C VAL A 226 22.49 52.79 5.29
N GLY A 227 23.37 52.54 4.32
CA GLY A 227 24.29 53.51 3.73
C GLY A 227 25.74 53.35 4.20
N ASN A 228 26.01 52.47 5.17
CA ASN A 228 27.37 52.10 5.54
C ASN A 228 28.11 51.43 4.37
N TRP A 229 27.42 50.57 3.62
CA TRP A 229 27.97 49.97 2.40
C TRP A 229 28.31 51.01 1.34
N ASP A 230 27.37 51.90 1.02
CA ASP A 230 27.60 52.95 0.02
C ASP A 230 28.78 53.85 0.41
N SER A 231 28.93 54.15 1.70
CA SER A 231 30.07 54.91 2.23
C SER A 231 31.39 54.15 2.09
N LEU A 232 31.39 52.83 2.33
CA LEU A 232 32.57 51.98 2.12
C LEU A 232 32.99 51.97 0.65
N VAL A 233 32.04 51.75 -0.27
CA VAL A 233 32.30 51.72 -1.71
C VAL A 233 32.81 53.07 -2.22
N ALA A 234 32.21 54.17 -1.78
CA ALA A 234 32.59 55.51 -2.24
C ALA A 234 33.97 55.97 -1.73
N ASN A 235 34.31 55.64 -0.48
CA ASN A 235 35.51 56.14 0.18
C ASN A 235 36.69 55.16 0.13
N TYR A 236 36.42 53.85 0.06
CA TYR A 236 37.41 52.78 0.13
C TYR A 236 37.11 51.67 -0.91
N PRO A 237 37.07 51.99 -2.22
CA PRO A 237 36.70 51.01 -3.25
C PRO A 237 37.59 49.76 -3.22
N ASP A 238 38.91 49.90 -3.07
CA ASP A 238 39.82 48.74 -3.01
C ASP A 238 39.53 47.81 -1.81
N LEU A 239 39.01 48.34 -0.70
CA LEU A 239 38.58 47.54 0.44
C LEU A 239 37.22 46.89 0.19
N ALA A 240 36.28 47.63 -0.41
CA ALA A 240 34.98 47.08 -0.80
C ALA A 240 35.15 45.90 -1.77
N ALA A 241 36.15 45.93 -2.66
CA ALA A 241 36.47 44.82 -3.57
C ALA A 241 36.88 43.52 -2.85
N LYS A 242 37.20 43.57 -1.56
CA LYS A 242 37.55 42.44 -0.69
C LYS A 242 36.42 42.05 0.29
N ALA A 243 35.31 42.77 0.25
CA ALA A 243 34.16 42.48 1.10
C ALA A 243 33.39 41.24 0.62
N ASN A 244 32.51 40.73 1.48
CA ASN A 244 31.69 39.54 1.24
C ASN A 244 32.50 38.23 1.12
N ILE A 245 31.80 37.11 1.08
CA ILE A 245 32.40 35.78 0.93
C ILE A 245 32.57 35.52 -0.56
N GLN A 246 33.81 35.55 -1.04
CA GLN A 246 34.14 35.45 -2.47
C GLN A 246 34.72 34.08 -2.83
N CYS A 247 35.02 33.89 -4.12
CA CYS A 247 35.58 32.64 -4.66
C CYS A 247 36.78 32.13 -3.84
N GLU A 248 37.70 33.03 -3.48
CA GLU A 248 38.96 32.68 -2.81
C GLU A 248 38.78 32.27 -1.34
N ASN A 249 37.63 32.52 -0.71
CA ASN A 249 37.33 31.96 0.61
C ASN A 249 37.28 30.42 0.54
N CYS A 250 36.83 29.86 -0.59
CA CYS A 250 36.66 28.42 -0.81
C CYS A 250 37.74 27.80 -1.72
N HIS A 251 38.37 28.60 -2.58
CA HIS A 251 39.36 28.13 -3.56
C HIS A 251 40.81 28.51 -3.22
N GLY A 252 40.99 29.35 -2.20
CA GLY A 252 42.28 29.90 -1.81
C GLY A 252 42.70 31.09 -2.69
N PRO A 253 43.80 31.76 -2.33
CA PRO A 253 44.28 32.96 -3.03
C PRO A 253 44.73 32.68 -4.46
N GLY A 254 44.27 33.52 -5.39
CA GLY A 254 44.42 33.34 -6.83
C GLY A 254 45.60 34.06 -7.48
N SER A 255 46.42 34.83 -6.75
CA SER A 255 47.48 35.67 -7.38
C SER A 255 48.55 34.89 -8.14
N LEU A 256 48.62 33.57 -8.01
CA LEU A 256 49.53 32.70 -8.77
C LEU A 256 48.80 31.77 -9.74
N HIS A 257 47.47 31.78 -9.75
CA HIS A 257 46.66 30.85 -10.53
C HIS A 257 46.89 31.05 -12.03
N PHE A 258 46.55 32.20 -12.62
CA PHE A 258 46.77 32.53 -14.05
C PHE A 258 46.52 31.37 -15.05
N GLY A 259 45.48 30.55 -14.81
CA GLY A 259 45.14 29.37 -15.63
C GLY A 259 45.90 28.08 -15.29
N ASP A 260 46.88 28.12 -14.39
CA ASP A 260 47.55 26.98 -13.80
C ASP A 260 46.70 26.40 -12.66
N LYS A 261 45.98 25.32 -12.98
CA LYS A 261 45.08 24.62 -12.05
C LYS A 261 45.79 24.03 -10.83
N SER A 262 47.12 23.90 -10.83
CA SER A 262 47.87 23.43 -9.64
C SER A 262 48.05 24.48 -8.55
N LYS A 263 47.66 25.74 -8.84
CA LYS A 263 47.85 26.92 -7.98
C LYS A 263 46.53 27.56 -7.55
N ILE A 264 45.44 26.81 -7.68
CA ILE A 264 44.14 27.08 -7.08
C ILE A 264 43.60 25.74 -6.59
N ASP A 265 42.71 25.72 -5.61
CA ASP A 265 42.20 24.46 -5.06
C ASP A 265 40.70 24.31 -5.26
N ILE A 266 40.24 23.06 -5.31
CA ILE A 266 38.83 22.70 -5.32
C ILE A 266 38.68 21.52 -4.38
N THR A 267 37.88 21.69 -3.34
CA THR A 267 37.63 20.66 -2.34
C THR A 267 36.15 20.54 -2.04
N LEU A 268 35.72 19.33 -1.70
CA LEU A 268 34.43 19.06 -1.08
C LEU A 268 34.62 18.63 0.38
N ASP A 269 35.82 18.80 0.94
CA ASP A 269 36.04 18.56 2.37
C ASP A 269 35.12 19.49 3.17
N GLU A 270 34.40 18.92 4.12
CA GLU A 270 33.40 19.63 4.89
C GLU A 270 34.01 20.76 5.73
N GLY A 271 35.25 20.60 6.24
CA GLY A 271 35.86 21.64 7.08
C GLY A 271 36.05 22.98 6.34
N MET A 272 35.95 22.98 5.01
CA MET A 272 35.82 24.21 4.21
C MET A 272 34.62 25.06 4.65
N CYS A 273 33.46 24.43 4.78
CA CYS A 273 32.21 25.08 5.20
C CYS A 273 32.21 25.27 6.72
N GLY A 274 32.66 24.25 7.46
CA GLY A 274 32.78 24.25 8.92
C GLY A 274 33.59 25.43 9.47
N ARG A 275 34.58 25.96 8.74
CA ARG A 275 35.32 27.16 9.17
C ARG A 275 34.42 28.35 9.56
N CYS A 276 33.29 28.51 8.87
CA CYS A 276 32.35 29.61 9.12
C CYS A 276 31.00 29.13 9.69
N HIS A 277 30.62 27.88 9.40
CA HIS A 277 29.34 27.29 9.79
C HIS A 277 29.43 26.38 11.03
N GLU A 278 30.42 26.63 11.90
CA GLU A 278 30.65 25.91 13.16
C GLU A 278 31.19 26.81 14.29
N GLU A 279 30.34 27.17 15.27
CA GLU A 279 30.81 27.80 16.51
C GLU A 279 29.83 27.64 17.71
N PRO A 280 29.67 26.42 18.27
CA PRO A 280 28.67 26.15 19.29
C PRO A 280 28.71 27.15 20.47
N PRO A 281 27.54 27.60 20.98
CA PRO A 281 26.19 27.15 20.66
C PRO A 281 25.56 27.85 19.44
N TYR A 282 26.31 28.69 18.73
CA TYR A 282 25.84 29.43 17.55
C TYR A 282 26.37 28.76 16.27
N HIS A 283 25.72 28.90 15.12
CA HIS A 283 26.21 28.32 13.84
C HIS A 283 26.61 26.83 13.96
N VAL A 284 25.62 25.93 14.13
CA VAL A 284 25.85 24.52 14.51
C VAL A 284 25.69 23.53 13.36
N LYS A 285 25.65 24.01 12.11
CA LYS A 285 25.28 23.19 10.95
C LYS A 285 26.30 22.08 10.67
N ASN A 286 27.60 22.40 10.76
CA ASN A 286 28.62 21.37 10.59
C ASN A 286 28.60 20.35 11.75
N VAL A 287 28.48 20.78 13.02
CA VAL A 287 28.30 19.86 14.17
C VAL A 287 27.11 18.92 14.00
N GLN A 288 25.98 19.42 13.50
CA GLN A 288 24.80 18.59 13.20
C GLN A 288 25.10 17.59 12.08
N TRP A 289 25.75 18.04 11.00
CA TRP A 289 26.18 17.19 9.91
C TRP A 289 27.17 16.10 10.37
N GLU A 290 28.13 16.40 11.23
CA GLU A 290 29.10 15.45 11.80
C GLU A 290 28.41 14.31 12.57
N ARG A 291 27.22 14.58 13.12
CA ARG A 291 26.38 13.61 13.82
C ARG A 291 25.46 12.81 12.89
N SER A 292 25.43 13.16 11.61
CA SER A 292 24.62 12.45 10.61
C SER A 292 25.36 11.26 10.00
N ALA A 293 24.61 10.34 9.41
CA ALA A 293 25.17 9.25 8.63
C ALA A 293 25.93 9.75 7.38
N HIS A 294 25.70 10.97 6.90
CA HIS A 294 26.41 11.54 5.74
C HIS A 294 27.87 11.91 6.05
N ALA A 295 28.21 12.17 7.31
CA ALA A 295 29.58 12.43 7.75
C ALA A 295 30.43 11.16 7.90
N VAL A 296 29.79 10.05 8.24
CA VAL A 296 30.47 8.76 8.50
C VAL A 296 30.39 7.83 7.28
N GLY A 297 29.19 7.72 6.73
CA GLY A 297 28.77 6.59 5.92
C GLY A 297 29.12 6.80 4.47
N VAL A 298 30.12 6.02 3.99
CA VAL A 298 30.16 5.25 2.71
C VAL A 298 31.50 5.25 1.96
N ALA A 299 32.61 5.64 2.62
CA ALA A 299 33.96 5.61 2.04
C ALA A 299 34.34 4.24 1.41
N PHE A 300 33.83 3.13 1.94
CA PHE A 300 34.09 1.79 1.40
C PHE A 300 33.52 1.56 -0.02
N ALA A 301 32.37 2.16 -0.33
CA ALA A 301 31.69 1.97 -1.61
C ALA A 301 32.13 3.02 -2.64
N ALA A 302 32.58 4.20 -2.19
CA ALA A 302 33.01 5.33 -3.01
C ALA A 302 34.01 4.99 -4.14
N PRO A 303 34.95 4.02 -4.03
CA PRO A 303 35.88 3.68 -5.09
C PRO A 303 35.25 2.96 -6.31
N ARG A 304 34.04 2.42 -6.18
CA ARG A 304 33.33 1.72 -7.27
C ARG A 304 32.44 2.70 -8.03
N ALA A 305 32.60 2.78 -9.35
CA ALA A 305 31.84 3.74 -10.18
C ALA A 305 30.31 3.62 -10.04
N GLU A 306 29.80 2.39 -9.92
CA GLU A 306 28.36 2.11 -9.73
C GLU A 306 27.79 2.54 -8.37
N CYS A 307 28.66 2.69 -7.37
CA CYS A 307 28.30 3.13 -6.03
C CYS A 307 28.56 4.63 -5.85
N ALA A 308 29.56 5.18 -6.53
CA ALA A 308 29.99 6.57 -6.43
C ALA A 308 28.88 7.57 -6.75
N GLU A 309 27.85 7.18 -7.50
CA GLU A 309 26.69 8.01 -7.80
C GLU A 309 25.90 8.49 -6.56
N CYS A 310 25.99 7.79 -5.43
CA CYS A 310 25.37 8.20 -4.16
C CYS A 310 26.37 8.24 -3.00
N HIS A 311 27.55 7.64 -3.18
CA HIS A 311 28.52 7.39 -2.12
C HIS A 311 29.87 8.11 -2.31
N SER A 312 29.97 8.95 -3.35
CA SER A 312 31.08 9.88 -3.51
C SER A 312 30.49 11.26 -3.75
N GLY A 313 30.88 12.27 -2.96
CA GLY A 313 30.44 13.64 -3.22
C GLY A 313 30.77 14.11 -4.64
N TYR A 314 31.93 13.72 -5.17
CA TYR A 314 32.30 13.99 -6.56
C TYR A 314 31.43 13.22 -7.56
N GLY A 315 31.23 11.93 -7.33
CA GLY A 315 30.44 11.08 -8.22
C GLY A 315 28.97 11.49 -8.30
N PHE A 316 28.38 11.90 -7.17
CA PHE A 316 27.03 12.45 -7.13
C PHE A 316 26.91 13.74 -7.93
N ILE A 317 27.82 14.71 -7.73
CA ILE A 317 27.81 15.96 -8.49
C ILE A 317 27.99 15.70 -9.98
N ASP A 318 28.93 14.82 -10.36
CA ASP A 318 29.15 14.46 -11.76
C ASP A 318 27.89 13.86 -12.41
N ARG A 319 27.13 13.04 -11.67
CA ARG A 319 25.85 12.49 -12.12
C ARG A 319 24.80 13.58 -12.33
N MET A 320 24.67 14.49 -11.38
CA MET A 320 23.72 15.62 -11.46
C MET A 320 24.06 16.57 -12.62
N GLU A 321 25.34 16.71 -12.95
CA GLU A 321 25.81 17.46 -14.11
C GLU A 321 25.71 16.66 -15.43
N GLY A 322 25.20 15.44 -15.41
CA GLY A 322 24.99 14.60 -16.60
C GLY A 322 26.28 14.05 -17.22
N LYS A 323 27.36 13.92 -16.44
CA LYS A 323 28.63 13.35 -16.94
C LYS A 323 28.52 11.84 -17.12
N SER A 324 29.17 11.33 -18.17
CA SER A 324 29.20 9.90 -18.48
C SER A 324 30.18 9.09 -17.62
N GLU A 325 31.21 9.75 -17.08
CA GLU A 325 32.19 9.14 -16.18
C GLU A 325 32.11 9.84 -14.83
N LEU A 326 31.83 9.05 -13.78
CA LEU A 326 31.70 9.56 -12.42
C LEU A 326 33.05 9.42 -11.71
N ARG A 327 33.53 10.51 -11.11
CA ARG A 327 34.68 10.44 -10.20
C ARG A 327 34.35 9.54 -9.02
N THR A 328 35.32 8.72 -8.65
CA THR A 328 35.24 7.80 -7.52
C THR A 328 36.16 8.26 -6.39
N GLY A 329 36.00 7.64 -5.23
CA GLY A 329 36.78 7.93 -4.03
C GLY A 329 36.11 8.94 -3.11
N PHE A 330 36.71 9.10 -1.94
CA PHE A 330 36.22 9.97 -0.89
C PHE A 330 36.43 11.44 -1.30
N PRO A 331 35.34 12.21 -1.25
CA PRO A 331 34.88 12.85 -0.03
C PRO A 331 33.50 12.34 0.38
N GLN A 332 33.20 12.49 1.67
CA GLN A 332 31.88 12.34 2.28
C GLN A 332 30.76 13.06 1.50
N ILE A 333 29.51 12.78 1.86
CA ILE A 333 28.36 13.59 1.42
C ILE A 333 28.36 14.89 2.23
N SER A 334 29.24 15.83 1.85
CA SER A 334 29.43 17.13 2.51
C SER A 334 28.38 18.16 2.10
N CYS A 335 28.40 19.34 2.73
CA CYS A 335 27.51 20.45 2.43
C CYS A 335 27.44 20.78 0.93
N ALA A 336 28.59 20.84 0.26
CA ALA A 336 28.68 21.21 -1.16
C ALA A 336 28.09 20.13 -2.10
N VAL A 337 27.80 18.93 -1.61
CA VAL A 337 27.09 17.89 -2.38
C VAL A 337 25.62 18.24 -2.50
N CYS A 338 25.02 18.80 -1.45
CA CYS A 338 23.62 19.23 -1.45
C CYS A 338 23.44 20.65 -1.97
N HIS A 339 24.31 21.56 -1.50
CA HIS A 339 24.25 22.99 -1.75
C HIS A 339 25.27 23.38 -2.82
N ASP A 340 24.84 24.06 -3.89
CA ASP A 340 25.77 24.67 -4.85
C ASP A 340 26.24 26.03 -4.34
N PRO A 341 27.52 26.18 -3.95
CA PRO A 341 28.01 27.45 -3.42
C PRO A 341 28.04 28.57 -4.48
N HIS A 342 27.86 28.26 -5.76
CA HIS A 342 27.87 29.23 -6.86
C HIS A 342 26.49 29.67 -7.31
N SER A 343 25.41 28.94 -7.00
CA SER A 343 24.10 29.22 -7.58
C SER A 343 23.01 29.32 -6.53
N ALA A 344 22.15 30.34 -6.64
CA ALA A 344 20.91 30.48 -5.87
C ALA A 344 19.66 30.27 -6.74
N GLU A 345 19.79 29.52 -7.84
CA GLU A 345 18.66 29.17 -8.71
C GLU A 345 17.53 28.48 -7.93
N ASN A 346 17.89 27.55 -7.04
CA ASN A 346 16.95 26.86 -6.16
C ASN A 346 17.04 27.39 -4.73
N GLU A 347 15.93 27.24 -4.00
CA GLU A 347 15.87 27.58 -2.58
C GLU A 347 16.96 26.85 -1.78
N HIS A 348 17.55 27.55 -0.82
CA HIS A 348 18.71 27.10 -0.04
C HIS A 348 19.91 26.64 -0.88
N GLN A 349 19.98 27.04 -2.16
CA GLN A 349 21.04 26.67 -3.09
C GLN A 349 21.10 25.15 -3.36
N ILE A 350 20.00 24.41 -3.20
CA ILE A 350 19.97 22.97 -3.47
C ILE A 350 20.20 22.68 -4.96
N ARG A 351 21.01 21.67 -5.30
CA ARG A 351 21.44 21.43 -6.70
C ARG A 351 20.31 21.10 -7.67
N SER A 352 19.26 20.42 -7.21
CA SER A 352 18.12 20.07 -8.07
C SER A 352 16.86 19.83 -7.25
N VAL A 353 15.74 20.21 -7.83
CA VAL A 353 14.39 19.90 -7.38
C VAL A 353 13.59 19.25 -8.51
N ASP A 354 14.28 18.60 -9.45
CA ASP A 354 13.67 17.94 -10.60
C ASP A 354 12.92 16.67 -10.19
N ASP A 355 12.02 16.20 -11.06
CA ASP A 355 11.36 14.92 -10.87
C ASP A 355 12.37 13.78 -11.01
N ILE A 356 12.25 12.76 -10.15
CA ILE A 356 13.13 11.58 -10.21
C ILE A 356 12.38 10.40 -10.86
N THR A 357 13.13 9.50 -11.50
CA THR A 357 12.58 8.25 -12.04
C THR A 357 13.10 7.07 -11.24
N LEU A 358 12.19 6.34 -10.60
CA LEU A 358 12.48 5.11 -9.86
C LEU A 358 12.84 3.97 -10.82
N LYS A 359 13.43 2.90 -10.28
CA LYS A 359 13.95 1.80 -11.13
C LYS A 359 12.87 0.98 -11.83
N ASN A 360 11.64 0.97 -11.31
CA ASN A 360 10.48 0.41 -12.00
C ASN A 360 9.90 1.33 -13.09
N GLY A 361 10.50 2.51 -13.32
CA GLY A 361 10.07 3.49 -14.31
C GLY A 361 9.02 4.50 -13.82
N GLU A 362 8.61 4.43 -12.55
CA GLU A 362 7.68 5.41 -11.98
C GLU A 362 8.38 6.78 -11.78
N ILE A 363 7.65 7.86 -12.07
CA ILE A 363 8.14 9.22 -11.91
C ILE A 363 7.58 9.79 -10.61
N VAL A 364 8.48 10.23 -9.72
CA VAL A 364 8.10 10.93 -8.48
C VAL A 364 8.12 12.43 -8.73
N SER A 365 6.93 13.02 -8.77
CA SER A 365 6.72 14.45 -9.04
C SER A 365 6.19 15.24 -7.83
N PHE A 366 6.28 14.67 -6.62
CA PHE A 366 5.85 15.29 -5.37
C PHE A 366 7.03 15.50 -4.42
N GLY A 367 6.84 16.27 -3.34
CA GLY A 367 7.82 16.40 -2.26
C GLY A 367 8.78 17.59 -2.36
N SER A 368 8.63 18.50 -3.33
CA SER A 368 9.41 19.74 -3.44
C SER A 368 10.92 19.52 -3.22
N LEU A 369 11.52 20.14 -2.19
CA LEU A 369 12.92 19.98 -1.79
C LEU A 369 13.31 18.53 -1.44
N GLY A 370 12.37 17.73 -0.93
CA GLY A 370 12.58 16.32 -0.62
C GLY A 370 12.93 15.46 -1.83
N LYS A 371 12.62 15.89 -3.06
CA LYS A 371 13.06 15.19 -4.29
C LYS A 371 14.58 15.13 -4.40
N PHE A 372 15.30 16.10 -3.82
CA PHE A 372 16.74 16.03 -3.74
C PHE A 372 17.20 14.80 -2.93
N CYS A 373 16.61 14.54 -1.76
CA CYS A 373 16.93 13.37 -0.94
C CYS A 373 16.70 12.06 -1.71
N MET A 374 15.59 12.01 -2.45
CA MET A 374 15.17 10.84 -3.21
C MET A 374 16.12 10.49 -4.39
N ASN A 375 17.07 11.36 -4.74
CA ASN A 375 18.11 11.03 -5.74
C ASN A 375 19.09 9.94 -5.27
N CYS A 376 19.21 9.74 -3.95
CA CYS A 376 20.02 8.67 -3.36
C CYS A 376 19.17 7.64 -2.61
N HIS A 377 18.11 8.09 -1.96
CA HIS A 377 17.23 7.27 -1.12
C HIS A 377 16.10 6.61 -1.92
N HIS A 378 16.46 5.86 -2.95
CA HIS A 378 15.55 5.05 -3.74
C HIS A 378 16.14 3.66 -4.05
N SER A 379 15.28 2.69 -4.28
CA SER A 379 15.66 1.33 -4.65
C SER A 379 16.53 1.34 -5.90
N ARG A 380 17.57 0.50 -5.91
CA ARG A 380 18.47 0.32 -7.05
C ARG A 380 17.99 -0.77 -8.01
N ARG A 381 16.85 -1.39 -7.72
CA ARG A 381 16.28 -2.53 -8.44
C ARG A 381 14.83 -2.27 -8.84
N ASP A 382 14.44 -2.81 -9.99
CA ASP A 382 13.01 -3.03 -10.28
C ASP A 382 12.61 -4.33 -9.57
N ALA A 383 11.78 -4.23 -8.54
CA ALA A 383 11.38 -5.35 -7.70
C ALA A 383 10.78 -6.49 -8.52
N LYS A 384 9.92 -6.18 -9.50
CA LYS A 384 9.18 -7.17 -10.27
C LYS A 384 10.10 -8.09 -11.06
N THR A 385 11.21 -7.55 -11.56
CA THR A 385 12.20 -8.32 -12.33
C THR A 385 13.27 -8.94 -11.44
N TYR A 386 13.72 -8.22 -10.41
CA TYR A 386 14.85 -8.63 -9.56
C TYR A 386 14.47 -9.71 -8.54
N ALA A 387 13.28 -9.64 -7.94
CA ALA A 387 12.89 -10.55 -6.87
C ALA A 387 12.57 -11.98 -7.33
N GLN A 388 12.59 -12.26 -8.63
CA GLN A 388 12.29 -13.57 -9.21
C GLN A 388 13.35 -14.64 -8.91
N GLU A 389 14.59 -14.20 -8.70
CA GLU A 389 15.74 -15.08 -8.46
C GLU A 389 16.60 -14.54 -7.34
N TRP A 390 17.28 -15.42 -6.61
CA TRP A 390 18.16 -15.00 -5.54
C TRP A 390 19.47 -14.40 -6.06
N HIS A 391 20.00 -13.44 -5.29
CA HIS A 391 21.28 -12.80 -5.52
C HIS A 391 22.05 -12.63 -4.20
N SER A 392 23.38 -12.53 -4.27
CA SER A 392 24.24 -12.36 -3.07
C SER A 392 24.03 -11.04 -2.31
N HIS A 393 23.27 -10.11 -2.88
CA HIS A 393 22.83 -8.86 -2.27
C HIS A 393 21.33 -8.69 -2.52
N PHE A 394 20.54 -9.68 -2.08
CA PHE A 394 19.09 -9.71 -2.30
C PHE A 394 18.38 -8.64 -1.45
N GLY A 395 17.32 -8.03 -2.01
CA GLY A 395 16.63 -6.87 -1.45
C GLY A 395 16.67 -5.65 -2.39
N PRO A 396 16.10 -4.50 -1.97
CA PRO A 396 16.11 -3.27 -2.76
C PRO A 396 17.48 -2.59 -2.85
N HIS A 397 18.50 -3.16 -2.18
CA HIS A 397 19.90 -2.71 -2.14
C HIS A 397 20.09 -1.45 -1.27
N HIS A 398 19.43 -1.46 -0.09
CA HIS A 398 19.41 -0.45 0.98
C HIS A 398 18.97 0.95 0.52
N SER A 399 18.04 1.58 1.26
CA SER A 399 17.51 2.94 1.02
C SER A 399 16.41 3.05 -0.05
N ASN A 400 15.25 2.43 0.18
CA ASN A 400 14.06 2.50 -0.69
C ASN A 400 12.98 3.48 -0.19
N GLN A 401 13.37 4.54 0.53
CA GLN A 401 12.43 5.47 1.16
C GLN A 401 11.55 6.20 0.15
N ALA A 402 12.09 6.57 -1.01
CA ALA A 402 11.31 7.19 -2.09
C ALA A 402 10.22 6.24 -2.62
N ASP A 403 10.57 4.96 -2.83
CA ASP A 403 9.67 3.90 -3.29
C ASP A 403 8.56 3.64 -2.26
N MET A 404 8.92 3.54 -0.96
CA MET A 404 7.98 3.35 0.14
C MET A 404 7.00 4.53 0.24
N LEU A 405 7.51 5.77 0.24
CA LEU A 405 6.68 6.98 0.33
C LEU A 405 5.76 7.12 -0.89
N ALA A 406 6.23 6.77 -2.09
CA ALA A 406 5.41 6.74 -3.29
C ALA A 406 4.33 5.64 -3.23
N GLY A 407 4.64 4.52 -2.56
CA GLY A 407 3.78 3.33 -2.46
C GLY A 407 3.93 2.43 -3.69
N THR A 408 5.18 2.18 -4.10
CA THR A 408 5.49 1.47 -5.35
C THR A 408 6.78 0.66 -5.24
N ASN A 409 7.11 -0.07 -6.31
CA ASN A 409 8.34 -0.87 -6.46
C ASN A 409 8.56 -1.92 -5.35
N ALA A 410 7.47 -2.51 -4.86
CA ALA A 410 7.44 -3.72 -4.04
C ALA A 410 6.63 -4.82 -4.75
N ILE A 411 6.53 -6.03 -4.18
CA ILE A 411 5.77 -7.13 -4.75
C ILE A 411 4.32 -7.08 -4.25
N ASP A 412 3.40 -6.73 -5.15
CA ASP A 412 1.97 -6.59 -4.80
C ASP A 412 1.20 -7.92 -4.76
N PHE A 413 1.81 -9.03 -5.20
CA PHE A 413 1.15 -10.33 -5.40
C PHE A 413 -0.17 -10.25 -6.22
N GLY A 414 -0.32 -9.23 -7.08
CA GLY A 414 -1.53 -8.95 -7.83
C GLY A 414 -2.67 -8.32 -7.02
N LEU A 415 -2.39 -7.87 -5.79
CA LEU A 415 -3.35 -7.23 -4.89
C LEU A 415 -3.22 -5.71 -4.94
N PRO A 416 -4.32 -4.95 -4.79
CA PRO A 416 -4.24 -3.52 -4.60
C PRO A 416 -3.68 -3.19 -3.21
N ILE A 417 -2.49 -2.59 -3.15
CA ILE A 417 -1.87 -2.18 -1.87
C ILE A 417 -2.17 -0.69 -1.61
N PRO A 418 -3.02 -0.35 -0.62
CA PRO A 418 -3.37 1.03 -0.33
C PRO A 418 -2.19 1.80 0.26
N SER A 419 -2.12 3.11 -0.02
CA SER A 419 -1.12 4.02 0.53
C SER A 419 -1.72 5.04 1.49
N SER A 420 -0.91 5.47 2.45
CA SER A 420 -1.20 6.56 3.38
C SER A 420 -1.09 7.91 2.69
N ASN A 421 -1.60 8.95 3.36
CA ASN A 421 -1.67 10.29 2.78
C ASN A 421 -0.40 11.14 2.94
N HIS A 422 0.68 10.65 3.59
CA HIS A 422 1.87 11.47 3.85
C HIS A 422 2.46 12.12 2.59
N LYS A 423 2.52 11.40 1.46
CA LYS A 423 2.98 11.99 0.18
C LYS A 423 2.15 13.19 -0.31
N ASN A 424 0.88 13.28 0.10
CA ASN A 424 -0.05 14.32 -0.32
C ASN A 424 -0.17 15.47 0.70
N VAL A 425 0.07 15.20 1.99
CA VAL A 425 -0.14 16.18 3.07
C VAL A 425 1.17 16.76 3.62
N VAL A 426 2.31 16.16 3.29
CA VAL A 426 3.64 16.64 3.66
C VAL A 426 4.31 17.22 2.40
N PRO A 427 4.22 18.55 2.16
CA PRO A 427 4.55 19.15 0.88
C PRO A 427 6.03 19.02 0.49
N GLU A 428 6.94 19.00 1.46
CA GLU A 428 8.38 18.84 1.21
C GLU A 428 8.89 17.43 1.56
N ALA A 429 7.97 16.48 1.76
CA ALA A 429 8.24 15.08 2.06
C ALA A 429 9.32 14.89 3.15
N CYS A 430 10.52 14.46 2.75
CA CYS A 430 11.64 14.15 3.62
C CYS A 430 12.06 15.35 4.49
N VAL A 431 12.15 16.54 3.88
CA VAL A 431 12.69 17.75 4.54
C VAL A 431 11.80 18.18 5.70
N THR A 432 10.48 18.08 5.55
CA THR A 432 9.52 18.48 6.60
C THR A 432 9.72 17.72 7.91
N CYS A 433 10.07 16.44 7.85
CA CYS A 433 10.25 15.60 9.04
C CYS A 433 11.72 15.56 9.49
N HIS A 434 12.63 15.17 8.58
CA HIS A 434 14.02 14.90 8.94
C HIS A 434 14.83 16.17 9.18
N MET A 435 14.47 17.29 8.56
CA MET A 435 15.15 18.57 8.74
C MET A 435 14.35 19.56 9.59
N ALA A 436 13.39 19.07 10.36
CA ALA A 436 12.66 19.90 11.30
C ALA A 436 13.58 20.50 12.36
N ALA A 437 13.19 21.65 12.93
CA ALA A 437 13.98 22.32 13.95
C ALA A 437 14.28 21.39 15.14
N THR A 438 15.55 21.39 15.55
CA THR A 438 16.00 20.66 16.73
C THR A 438 15.41 21.28 18.01
N PRO A 439 15.34 20.57 19.15
CA PRO A 439 14.92 21.15 20.43
C PRO A 439 15.71 22.41 20.82
N ALA A 440 15.18 23.22 21.73
CA ALA A 440 15.88 24.43 22.19
C ALA A 440 17.23 24.08 22.86
N PRO A 441 18.22 25.01 22.90
CA PRO A 441 19.56 24.71 23.42
C PRO A 441 19.64 24.15 24.84
N ASP A 442 18.63 24.36 25.67
CA ASP A 442 18.51 23.85 27.04
C ASP A 442 17.72 22.54 27.16
N GLN A 443 17.25 21.99 26.04
CA GLN A 443 16.45 20.77 25.98
C GLN A 443 17.26 19.55 25.52
N PRO A 444 16.93 18.34 26.02
CA PRO A 444 17.47 17.09 25.49
C PRO A 444 17.27 16.98 23.98
N GLY A 445 18.24 16.39 23.28
CA GLY A 445 18.18 16.19 21.84
C GLY A 445 18.59 17.38 20.98
N HIS A 446 18.92 18.55 21.57
CA HIS A 446 19.47 19.69 20.83
C HIS A 446 20.72 19.29 20.03
N ASP A 447 20.69 19.59 18.73
CA ASP A 447 21.68 19.21 17.72
C ASP A 447 21.90 17.68 17.60
N ARG A 448 20.98 16.85 18.12
CA ARG A 448 21.04 15.38 18.00
C ARG A 448 19.94 14.85 17.09
N VAL A 449 18.78 15.50 17.04
CA VAL A 449 17.67 15.19 16.13
C VAL A 449 17.29 16.39 15.28
N GLY A 450 16.71 16.13 14.10
CA GLY A 450 16.28 17.17 13.17
C GLY A 450 17.43 17.90 12.46
N GLU A 451 17.07 18.96 11.75
CA GLU A 451 17.97 19.81 10.96
C GLU A 451 19.00 19.00 10.14
N HIS A 452 20.30 19.26 10.29
CA HIS A 452 21.35 18.59 9.50
C HIS A 452 21.85 17.29 10.14
N THR A 453 21.24 16.83 11.24
CA THR A 453 21.46 15.47 11.74
C THR A 453 20.63 14.46 10.95
N PHE A 454 19.51 14.92 10.38
CA PHE A 454 18.47 14.14 9.69
C PHE A 454 17.83 13.04 10.56
N ALA A 455 18.20 12.97 11.84
CA ALA A 455 17.78 11.92 12.74
C ALA A 455 16.39 12.21 13.28
N MET A 456 15.56 11.16 13.31
CA MET A 456 14.21 11.23 13.90
C MET A 456 14.17 10.82 15.36
N HIS A 457 15.24 10.24 15.88
CA HIS A 457 15.33 9.68 17.21
C HIS A 457 16.77 9.79 17.74
N TRP A 458 16.92 10.06 19.03
CA TRP A 458 18.18 10.02 19.77
C TRP A 458 17.97 9.34 21.12
N ASP A 459 18.79 8.34 21.43
CA ASP A 459 18.65 7.41 22.55
C ASP A 459 19.26 7.90 23.88
N GLY A 460 19.47 9.21 24.04
CA GLY A 460 20.20 9.77 25.19
C GLY A 460 21.69 9.40 25.26
N GLY A 461 22.21 8.56 24.34
CA GLY A 461 23.48 7.85 24.49
C GLY A 461 23.39 6.61 25.37
N THR A 462 22.17 6.14 25.68
CA THR A 462 21.84 4.99 26.54
C THR A 462 20.84 4.06 25.85
N PRO A 463 21.31 3.16 24.95
CA PRO A 463 20.43 2.28 24.18
C PRO A 463 19.46 1.39 24.99
N ASP A 464 19.77 1.14 26.28
CA ASP A 464 18.97 0.29 27.16
C ASP A 464 18.00 1.08 28.08
N ASP A 465 17.99 2.41 28.03
CA ASP A 465 17.14 3.28 28.86
C ASP A 465 16.29 4.21 27.99
N PRO A 466 15.04 3.85 27.67
CA PRO A 466 14.19 4.67 26.81
C PRO A 466 13.63 5.93 27.51
N SER A 467 13.99 6.19 28.76
CA SER A 467 13.42 7.32 29.53
C SER A 467 14.06 8.67 29.20
N ASP A 468 15.22 8.68 28.56
CA ASP A 468 15.90 9.88 28.06
C ASP A 468 15.94 9.98 26.53
N ASP A 469 15.24 9.06 25.85
CA ASP A 469 15.02 9.09 24.41
C ASP A 469 14.30 10.37 23.98
N VAL A 470 14.69 10.88 22.82
CA VAL A 470 14.12 12.08 22.21
C VAL A 470 13.71 11.78 20.77
N ASP A 471 12.40 11.88 20.51
CA ASP A 471 11.83 11.75 19.17
C ASP A 471 11.54 13.12 18.53
N ASN A 472 11.89 13.26 17.25
CA ASN A 472 11.61 14.46 16.46
C ASN A 472 10.18 14.46 15.89
N VAL A 473 9.18 14.48 16.78
CA VAL A 473 7.75 14.43 16.39
C VAL A 473 7.07 15.80 16.32
N ALA A 474 7.78 16.90 16.54
CA ALA A 474 7.23 18.24 16.42
C ALA A 474 6.52 18.50 15.06
N PRO A 475 7.04 18.05 13.91
CA PRO A 475 6.34 18.16 12.62
C PRO A 475 5.00 17.43 12.57
N CYS A 476 4.89 16.32 13.30
CA CYS A 476 3.71 15.46 13.31
C CYS A 476 2.54 16.08 14.07
N GLN A 477 2.81 16.94 15.07
CA GLN A 477 1.80 17.51 15.97
C GLN A 477 0.72 18.32 15.25
N GLN A 478 1.02 18.89 14.08
CA GLN A 478 0.05 19.65 13.29
C GLN A 478 -1.15 18.79 12.84
N CYS A 479 -0.93 17.49 12.63
CA CYS A 479 -1.93 16.55 12.13
C CYS A 479 -2.33 15.50 13.17
N HIS A 480 -1.39 15.07 14.02
CA HIS A 480 -1.58 14.00 15.00
C HIS A 480 -1.91 14.50 16.42
N GLY A 481 -1.91 15.81 16.64
CA GLY A 481 -2.25 16.42 17.92
C GLY A 481 -1.10 16.38 18.92
N ASN A 482 -1.41 16.21 20.20
CA ASN A 482 -0.43 16.31 21.28
C ASN A 482 0.32 14.99 21.48
N ILE A 483 1.29 14.73 20.61
CA ILE A 483 2.23 13.62 20.69
C ILE A 483 3.62 14.12 21.07
N SER A 484 4.33 13.30 21.83
CA SER A 484 5.70 13.53 22.33
C SER A 484 6.68 12.45 21.89
N SER A 485 6.18 11.28 21.45
CA SER A 485 6.97 10.17 20.94
C SER A 485 6.23 9.47 19.80
N PHE A 486 6.95 8.68 18.98
CA PHE A 486 6.33 7.75 18.04
C PHE A 486 5.39 6.75 18.74
N GLU A 487 5.66 6.43 20.01
CA GLU A 487 4.83 5.56 20.84
C GLU A 487 3.41 6.09 21.08
N ASP A 488 3.22 7.41 20.99
CA ASP A 488 1.92 8.05 21.14
C ASP A 488 1.03 7.85 19.90
N ILE A 489 1.61 7.46 18.76
CA ILE A 489 0.88 7.19 17.51
C ILE A 489 0.39 5.76 17.54
N LYS A 490 -0.77 5.53 18.17
CA LYS A 490 -1.37 4.20 18.26
C LYS A 490 -1.97 3.71 16.94
N ALA A 491 -1.83 2.41 16.71
CA ALA A 491 -2.50 1.73 15.62
C ALA A 491 -4.03 1.77 15.78
N LYS A 492 -4.74 1.60 14.66
CA LYS A 492 -6.22 1.62 14.67
C LYS A 492 -6.82 0.29 15.16
N GLN A 493 -6.05 -0.79 15.04
CA GLN A 493 -6.42 -2.16 15.33
C GLN A 493 -5.14 -2.99 15.39
N ASP A 494 -5.29 -4.20 15.91
CA ASP A 494 -4.30 -5.28 15.90
C ASP A 494 -4.15 -5.79 14.47
N TYR A 495 -3.02 -5.49 13.82
CA TYR A 495 -2.73 -5.84 12.43
C TYR A 495 -1.86 -7.08 12.30
N ASP A 496 -1.03 -7.39 13.29
CA ASP A 496 -0.16 -8.58 13.31
C ASP A 496 -0.85 -9.82 13.93
N GLY A 497 -1.97 -9.64 14.63
CA GLY A 497 -2.83 -10.69 15.15
C GLY A 497 -2.41 -11.21 16.52
N ASP A 498 -1.59 -10.49 17.28
CA ASP A 498 -1.09 -10.91 18.59
C ASP A 498 -2.09 -10.71 19.75
N GLY A 499 -3.19 -9.99 19.50
CA GLY A 499 -4.26 -9.69 20.44
C GLY A 499 -4.10 -8.35 21.18
N VAL A 500 -3.09 -7.55 20.85
CA VAL A 500 -2.78 -6.24 21.44
C VAL A 500 -2.86 -5.17 20.34
N ILE A 501 -3.24 -3.94 20.72
CA ILE A 501 -3.16 -2.78 19.81
C ILE A 501 -1.99 -1.94 20.30
N GLU A 502 -0.92 -1.88 19.52
CA GLU A 502 0.34 -1.26 19.88
C GLU A 502 0.54 0.11 19.22
N ALA A 503 1.76 0.67 19.36
CA ALA A 503 2.16 1.81 18.54
C ALA A 503 2.24 1.40 17.07
N ALA A 504 2.05 2.35 16.16
CA ALA A 504 2.03 2.08 14.73
C ALA A 504 3.31 1.37 14.25
N GLN A 505 4.49 1.77 14.73
CA GLN A 505 5.74 1.12 14.34
C GLN A 505 5.86 -0.30 14.88
N ASP A 506 5.33 -0.56 16.08
CA ASP A 506 5.41 -1.89 16.71
C ASP A 506 4.53 -2.90 15.99
N GLU A 507 3.33 -2.53 15.58
CA GLU A 507 2.49 -3.38 14.72
C GLU A 507 3.20 -3.78 13.40
N VAL A 508 3.97 -2.86 12.81
CA VAL A 508 4.71 -3.15 11.59
C VAL A 508 5.92 -4.05 11.88
N LYS A 509 6.59 -3.88 13.03
CA LYS A 509 7.65 -4.79 13.48
C LYS A 509 7.10 -6.18 13.80
N GLY A 510 5.93 -6.28 14.44
CA GLY A 510 5.24 -7.53 14.69
C GLY A 510 4.86 -8.26 13.40
N LEU A 511 4.32 -7.53 12.42
CA LEU A 511 4.09 -8.09 11.07
C LEU A 511 5.37 -8.55 10.37
N LEU A 512 6.47 -7.80 10.51
CA LEU A 512 7.79 -8.24 10.03
C LEU A 512 8.17 -9.56 10.70
N ASP A 513 8.03 -9.68 12.01
CA ASP A 513 8.33 -10.92 12.75
C ASP A 513 7.47 -12.10 12.28
N GLU A 514 6.17 -11.89 12.05
CA GLU A 514 5.28 -12.94 11.52
C GLU A 514 5.67 -13.38 10.10
N VAL A 515 6.01 -12.45 9.21
CA VAL A 515 6.56 -12.79 7.88
C VAL A 515 7.92 -13.48 8.02
N GLY A 516 8.79 -12.98 8.89
CA GLY A 516 10.14 -13.48 9.12
C GLY A 516 10.16 -14.94 9.57
N LYS A 517 9.27 -15.32 10.49
CA LYS A 517 9.08 -16.71 10.94
C LYS A 517 8.70 -17.67 9.81
N LEU A 518 8.16 -17.16 8.69
CA LEU A 518 7.76 -17.95 7.52
C LEU A 518 8.84 -17.96 6.41
N LEU A 519 9.94 -17.24 6.62
CA LEU A 519 11.11 -17.21 5.76
C LEU A 519 12.25 -18.03 6.39
N PRO A 520 13.13 -18.65 5.59
CA PRO A 520 14.30 -19.35 6.11
C PRO A 520 15.25 -18.45 6.95
N PRO A 521 15.67 -18.90 8.15
CA PRO A 521 15.30 -20.14 8.82
C PRO A 521 13.88 -20.10 9.42
N LEU A 522 13.05 -21.08 9.03
CA LEU A 522 11.65 -21.12 9.46
C LEU A 522 11.51 -21.19 10.98
N GLY A 523 10.56 -20.44 11.52
CA GLY A 523 10.23 -20.36 12.94
C GLY A 523 11.06 -19.35 13.73
N ASP A 524 12.02 -18.68 13.09
CA ASP A 524 12.82 -17.60 13.68
C ASP A 524 12.41 -16.25 13.05
N PRO A 525 12.00 -15.23 13.82
CA PRO A 525 11.77 -13.89 13.27
C PRO A 525 13.06 -13.29 12.69
N ALA A 526 14.23 -13.70 13.18
CA ALA A 526 15.52 -13.31 12.63
C ALA A 526 15.79 -14.10 11.35
N ILE A 527 15.59 -13.45 10.21
CA ILE A 527 15.88 -14.05 8.92
C ILE A 527 17.36 -13.97 8.57
N ALA A 528 17.89 -15.04 7.97
CA ALA A 528 19.23 -15.07 7.41
C ALA A 528 19.13 -14.99 5.87
N ILE A 529 18.96 -13.78 5.34
CA ILE A 529 18.81 -13.57 3.88
C ILE A 529 20.13 -13.77 3.10
N ASP A 530 21.28 -13.78 3.79
CA ASP A 530 22.60 -14.03 3.18
C ASP A 530 22.85 -15.51 2.82
N LEU A 531 21.87 -16.39 3.02
CA LEU A 531 22.00 -17.81 2.70
C LEU A 531 21.87 -18.05 1.19
N ASN A 532 22.98 -18.45 0.58
CA ASN A 532 23.08 -18.82 -0.82
C ASN A 532 22.27 -20.10 -1.16
N PRO A 533 21.23 -20.02 -2.02
CA PRO A 533 20.40 -21.17 -2.39
C PRO A 533 21.12 -22.19 -3.27
N THR A 534 22.27 -21.86 -3.85
CA THR A 534 23.10 -22.84 -4.59
C THR A 534 23.82 -23.83 -3.66
N THR A 535 23.87 -23.53 -2.35
CA THR A 535 24.41 -24.43 -1.32
C THR A 535 23.37 -24.98 -0.34
N ASP A 536 22.16 -24.37 -0.25
CA ASP A 536 21.07 -24.80 0.63
C ASP A 536 19.68 -24.46 0.03
N PRO A 537 18.87 -25.43 -0.43
CA PRO A 537 17.71 -25.21 -1.31
C PRO A 537 16.44 -24.68 -0.60
N ASN A 538 16.55 -23.62 0.21
CA ASN A 538 15.51 -23.29 1.22
C ASN A 538 14.46 -22.24 0.82
N TYR A 539 14.65 -21.43 -0.23
CA TYR A 539 13.64 -20.44 -0.66
C TYR A 539 12.86 -20.94 -1.88
N THR A 540 11.54 -21.04 -1.75
CA THR A 540 10.61 -21.16 -2.88
C THR A 540 10.47 -19.81 -3.60
N PRO A 541 9.97 -19.78 -4.86
CA PRO A 541 9.75 -18.52 -5.56
C PRO A 541 8.86 -17.53 -4.78
N VAL A 542 7.79 -18.01 -4.15
CA VAL A 542 6.93 -17.15 -3.31
C VAL A 542 7.67 -16.64 -2.06
N GLN A 543 8.55 -17.45 -1.47
CA GLN A 543 9.40 -17.00 -0.37
C GLN A 543 10.43 -15.96 -0.79
N LEU A 544 10.95 -16.02 -2.02
CA LEU A 544 11.84 -14.96 -2.53
C LEU A 544 11.11 -13.63 -2.71
N LEU A 545 9.90 -13.68 -3.27
CA LEU A 545 9.05 -12.49 -3.41
C LEU A 545 8.72 -11.88 -2.05
N ALA A 546 8.27 -12.71 -1.09
CA ALA A 546 7.95 -12.24 0.26
C ALA A 546 9.19 -11.77 1.03
N ALA A 547 10.35 -12.41 0.82
CA ALA A 547 11.62 -11.94 1.39
C ALA A 547 12.04 -10.58 0.83
N TYR A 548 11.73 -10.29 -0.43
CA TYR A 548 11.96 -8.96 -0.99
C TYR A 548 11.11 -7.91 -0.28
N ASP A 549 9.83 -8.16 -0.06
CA ASP A 549 8.94 -7.23 0.63
C ASP A 549 9.29 -7.05 2.11
N TYR A 550 9.67 -8.14 2.78
CA TYR A 550 10.24 -8.05 4.13
C TYR A 550 11.44 -7.09 4.13
N LYS A 551 12.40 -7.27 3.21
CA LYS A 551 13.56 -6.37 3.07
C LYS A 551 13.14 -4.97 2.69
N PHE A 552 12.14 -4.80 1.85
CA PHE A 552 11.62 -3.50 1.44
C PHE A 552 11.10 -2.71 2.65
N VAL A 553 10.33 -3.32 3.55
CA VAL A 553 9.85 -2.63 4.76
C VAL A 553 10.97 -2.47 5.80
N GLN A 554 11.84 -3.47 5.97
CA GLN A 554 12.96 -3.41 6.91
C GLN A 554 13.99 -2.33 6.53
N GLU A 555 14.39 -2.27 5.26
CA GLU A 555 15.43 -1.37 4.75
C GLU A 555 14.93 0.07 4.52
N ASP A 556 13.61 0.27 4.45
CA ASP A 556 13.00 1.59 4.54
C ASP A 556 13.31 2.24 5.91
N GLY A 557 13.33 1.43 6.98
CA GLY A 557 13.77 1.82 8.32
C GLY A 557 12.79 2.72 9.09
N SER A 558 11.70 3.17 8.46
CA SER A 558 10.69 3.98 9.14
C SER A 558 9.64 3.16 9.89
N TYR A 559 9.61 1.83 9.67
CA TYR A 559 8.61 0.92 10.20
C TYR A 559 7.17 1.42 9.97
N GLY A 560 6.92 1.91 8.75
CA GLY A 560 5.61 2.39 8.32
C GLY A 560 5.35 3.88 8.52
N ILE A 561 6.25 4.67 9.13
CA ILE A 561 6.02 6.12 9.22
C ILE A 561 6.01 6.78 7.83
N HIS A 562 6.85 6.37 6.89
CA HIS A 562 6.79 6.89 5.53
C HIS A 562 5.46 6.57 4.84
N ASN A 563 4.97 5.35 4.99
CA ASN A 563 3.71 4.92 4.39
C ASN A 563 3.06 3.73 5.12
N TYR A 564 2.31 4.05 6.18
CA TYR A 564 1.81 3.06 7.15
C TYR A 564 0.90 2.00 6.56
N GLN A 565 -0.14 2.43 5.83
CA GLN A 565 -1.04 1.53 5.12
C GLN A 565 -0.31 0.66 4.10
N TYR A 566 0.66 1.22 3.37
CA TYR A 566 1.39 0.45 2.37
C TYR A 566 2.23 -0.65 3.03
N ALA A 567 2.99 -0.31 4.08
CA ALA A 567 3.81 -1.27 4.81
C ALA A 567 2.97 -2.41 5.42
N ILE A 568 1.85 -2.10 6.09
CA ILE A 568 0.95 -3.12 6.65
C ILE A 568 0.42 -4.04 5.57
N HIS A 569 -0.20 -3.47 4.53
CA HIS A 569 -0.90 -4.28 3.54
C HIS A 569 0.07 -5.07 2.65
N LEU A 570 1.30 -4.56 2.45
CA LEU A 570 2.37 -5.29 1.79
C LEU A 570 2.82 -6.51 2.61
N LEU A 571 3.07 -6.35 3.92
CA LEU A 571 3.45 -7.47 4.78
C LEU A 571 2.32 -8.48 4.98
N GLN A 572 1.07 -8.02 5.08
CA GLN A 572 -0.08 -8.91 5.12
C GLN A 572 -0.24 -9.70 3.81
N ALA A 573 0.03 -9.08 2.65
CA ALA A 573 0.05 -9.78 1.37
C ALA A 573 1.18 -10.83 1.31
N ALA A 574 2.39 -10.48 1.74
CA ALA A 574 3.52 -11.41 1.83
C ALA A 574 3.23 -12.57 2.81
N HIS A 575 2.73 -12.27 4.00
CA HIS A 575 2.29 -13.26 5.00
C HIS A 575 1.21 -14.16 4.42
N ALA A 576 0.21 -13.59 3.74
CA ALA A 576 -0.85 -14.35 3.08
C ALA A 576 -0.32 -15.22 1.94
N ALA A 577 0.66 -14.76 1.16
CA ALA A 577 1.30 -15.56 0.12
C ALA A 577 2.11 -16.73 0.72
N LEU A 578 2.78 -16.51 1.85
CA LEU A 578 3.61 -17.52 2.53
C LEU A 578 2.81 -18.57 3.29
N THR A 579 1.80 -18.12 4.03
CA THR A 579 0.90 -19.01 4.75
C THR A 579 -0.06 -19.61 3.75
N THR A 580 -0.86 -18.75 3.12
CA THR A 580 -2.05 -19.18 2.39
C THR A 580 -1.77 -19.71 0.99
N GLY A 581 -0.56 -19.47 0.50
CA GLY A 581 -0.30 -19.58 -0.92
C GLY A 581 -1.23 -18.65 -1.69
N ASP A 582 -1.69 -17.52 -1.15
CA ASP A 582 -2.62 -16.64 -1.87
C ASP A 582 -1.96 -16.13 -3.14
N ILE A 583 -2.65 -16.36 -4.25
CA ILE A 583 -2.15 -16.28 -5.63
C ILE A 583 -3.29 -15.88 -6.56
N GLY A 584 -4.22 -15.09 -6.03
CA GLY A 584 -5.35 -14.51 -6.75
C GLY A 584 -6.60 -15.37 -6.68
N ALA A 585 -7.66 -14.78 -6.13
CA ALA A 585 -9.01 -15.32 -6.25
C ALA A 585 -9.44 -15.39 -7.72
N GLY A 586 -10.03 -16.51 -8.11
CA GLY A 586 -10.73 -16.62 -9.40
C GLY A 586 -12.06 -15.87 -9.37
N ALA A 587 -12.74 -15.83 -10.50
CA ALA A 587 -14.01 -15.12 -10.67
C ALA A 587 -15.16 -16.09 -10.91
N ILE A 588 -16.33 -15.78 -10.36
CA ILE A 588 -17.59 -16.39 -10.83
C ILE A 588 -17.83 -15.85 -12.25
N GLU A 589 -17.86 -16.76 -13.22
CA GLU A 589 -18.08 -16.41 -14.63
C GLU A 589 -19.57 -16.41 -14.99
N SER A 590 -20.36 -17.25 -14.32
CA SER A 590 -21.82 -17.27 -14.48
C SER A 590 -22.54 -17.98 -13.34
N ILE A 591 -23.75 -17.51 -13.06
CA ILE A 591 -24.77 -18.19 -12.25
C ILE A 591 -26.04 -18.32 -13.09
N ALA A 592 -26.36 -19.53 -13.52
CA ALA A 592 -27.46 -19.78 -14.45
C ALA A 592 -28.45 -20.82 -13.92
N ASP A 593 -29.71 -20.67 -14.30
CA ASP A 593 -30.76 -21.65 -14.06
C ASP A 593 -30.43 -23.02 -14.68
N VAL A 594 -30.93 -24.10 -14.08
CA VAL A 594 -30.75 -25.47 -14.59
C VAL A 594 -31.91 -25.79 -15.55
N PRO A 595 -31.64 -26.16 -16.81
CA PRO A 595 -32.71 -26.44 -17.76
C PRO A 595 -33.52 -27.71 -17.43
N ASN A 596 -34.83 -27.64 -17.64
CA ASN A 596 -35.81 -28.72 -17.48
C ASN A 596 -35.79 -29.37 -16.09
N ASP A 597 -35.81 -28.55 -15.05
CA ASP A 597 -35.90 -28.99 -13.67
C ASP A 597 -37.00 -28.26 -12.90
N GLN A 598 -37.21 -28.68 -11.66
CA GLN A 598 -38.24 -28.17 -10.76
C GLN A 598 -37.76 -26.93 -9.98
N GLY A 599 -36.76 -26.22 -10.52
CA GLY A 599 -36.05 -25.14 -9.83
C GLY A 599 -35.19 -25.61 -8.66
N LYS A 600 -35.03 -24.72 -7.68
CA LYS A 600 -34.35 -24.84 -6.38
C LYS A 600 -32.85 -24.93 -6.43
N LYS A 601 -32.25 -24.73 -7.60
CA LYS A 601 -30.81 -24.76 -7.78
C LYS A 601 -30.39 -23.96 -8.98
N VAL A 602 -29.15 -23.51 -8.93
CA VAL A 602 -28.45 -22.85 -10.03
C VAL A 602 -27.16 -23.60 -10.32
N ARG A 603 -26.67 -23.48 -11.55
CA ARG A 603 -25.32 -23.86 -11.92
C ARG A 603 -24.41 -22.65 -11.76
N ILE A 604 -23.39 -22.81 -10.93
CA ILE A 604 -22.32 -21.82 -10.76
C ILE A 604 -21.12 -22.31 -11.57
N VAL A 605 -20.49 -21.40 -12.31
CA VAL A 605 -19.24 -21.62 -13.06
C VAL A 605 -18.22 -20.58 -12.62
N TRP A 606 -16.99 -21.00 -12.31
CA TRP A 606 -15.92 -20.10 -11.90
C TRP A 606 -14.57 -20.50 -12.52
N SER A 607 -13.70 -19.52 -12.66
CA SER A 607 -12.32 -19.73 -13.10
C SER A 607 -11.45 -20.27 -11.96
N ARG A 608 -10.39 -20.98 -12.33
CA ARG A 608 -9.36 -21.49 -11.41
C ARG A 608 -8.81 -20.39 -10.51
N PHE A 609 -8.69 -20.68 -9.21
CA PHE A 609 -7.95 -19.83 -8.26
C PHE A 609 -6.47 -20.19 -8.39
N GLY A 610 -5.55 -19.24 -8.23
CA GLY A 610 -4.15 -19.52 -8.60
C GLY A 610 -3.52 -20.74 -7.88
N GLY A 611 -4.02 -21.12 -6.70
CA GLY A 611 -3.44 -22.17 -5.83
C GLY A 611 -3.93 -23.56 -6.06
N ASP A 612 -4.82 -23.68 -7.01
CA ASP A 612 -5.34 -24.96 -7.44
C ASP A 612 -4.34 -25.62 -8.39
N GLY A 613 -3.79 -26.78 -8.03
CA GLY A 613 -2.91 -27.57 -8.90
C GLY A 613 -1.45 -27.09 -9.03
N VAL A 614 -1.03 -26.02 -8.33
CA VAL A 614 0.36 -25.53 -8.32
C VAL A 614 0.71 -25.08 -6.89
N ALA A 615 1.40 -25.90 -6.08
CA ALA A 615 2.12 -25.51 -4.83
C ALA A 615 2.51 -26.72 -3.96
N ASN A 616 3.37 -26.49 -2.95
CA ASN A 616 3.67 -27.41 -1.84
C ASN A 616 2.50 -27.56 -0.85
N ASN A 617 1.56 -26.59 -0.81
CA ASN A 617 0.29 -26.66 -0.07
C ASN A 617 -0.88 -26.22 -0.97
N PRO A 618 -1.29 -27.05 -1.94
CA PRO A 618 -2.27 -26.66 -2.94
C PRO A 618 -3.67 -26.52 -2.33
N LEU A 619 -4.51 -25.71 -2.97
CA LEU A 619 -5.96 -25.73 -2.71
C LEU A 619 -6.47 -27.17 -2.80
N LYS A 620 -7.26 -27.57 -1.81
CA LYS A 620 -7.83 -28.92 -1.73
C LYS A 620 -9.28 -28.92 -2.16
N PHE A 621 -10.02 -27.87 -1.79
CA PHE A 621 -11.44 -27.77 -2.06
C PHE A 621 -11.86 -26.32 -2.29
N TYR A 622 -12.84 -26.15 -3.17
CA TYR A 622 -13.71 -24.98 -3.22
C TYR A 622 -14.93 -25.23 -2.34
N ALA A 623 -15.35 -24.22 -1.59
CA ALA A 623 -16.63 -24.16 -0.90
C ALA A 623 -17.53 -23.11 -1.55
N LEU A 624 -18.79 -23.48 -1.74
CA LEU A 624 -19.83 -22.62 -2.28
C LEU A 624 -20.65 -22.08 -1.12
N TRP A 625 -20.90 -20.78 -1.13
CA TRP A 625 -21.66 -20.09 -0.09
C TRP A 625 -22.80 -19.31 -0.71
N ARG A 626 -23.94 -19.27 -0.01
CA ARG A 626 -25.14 -18.53 -0.39
C ARG A 626 -25.47 -17.50 0.68
N ARG A 627 -25.72 -16.25 0.30
CA ARG A 627 -26.05 -15.19 1.25
C ARG A 627 -27.40 -15.44 1.93
N VAL A 628 -27.47 -15.15 3.22
CA VAL A 628 -28.70 -15.21 4.03
C VAL A 628 -29.20 -13.79 4.27
N ASP A 629 -30.21 -13.37 3.50
CA ASP A 629 -30.80 -12.04 3.66
C ASP A 629 -31.82 -12.02 4.81
N ALA A 630 -31.81 -10.94 5.61
CA ALA A 630 -32.61 -10.79 6.84
C ALA A 630 -34.14 -10.86 6.66
N SER A 631 -34.65 -10.90 5.42
CA SER A 631 -36.08 -10.95 5.08
C SER A 631 -36.66 -12.36 4.94
N ALA A 632 -35.88 -13.43 5.09
CA ALA A 632 -36.40 -14.79 5.06
C ALA A 632 -37.19 -15.10 6.36
N LYS A 633 -38.51 -14.83 6.36
CA LYS A 633 -39.43 -15.36 7.38
C LYS A 633 -39.27 -16.88 7.47
N VAL A 634 -38.60 -17.32 8.53
CA VAL A 634 -38.38 -18.71 8.90
C VAL A 634 -39.70 -19.47 8.93
N VAL A 635 -39.95 -20.30 7.92
CA VAL A 635 -40.95 -21.37 7.97
C VAL A 635 -40.21 -22.69 7.97
N GLY A 636 -39.83 -23.13 9.17
CA GLY A 636 -39.15 -24.40 9.40
C GLY A 636 -38.44 -24.33 10.73
N LYS A 637 -38.74 -25.27 11.64
CA LYS A 637 -38.12 -25.34 12.97
C LYS A 637 -36.59 -25.32 12.83
N VAL A 638 -35.95 -24.22 13.23
CA VAL A 638 -34.50 -24.18 13.49
C VAL A 638 -34.25 -25.07 14.70
N THR A 639 -33.70 -26.26 14.46
CA THR A 639 -33.17 -27.12 15.51
C THR A 639 -31.82 -26.57 15.97
N GLN A 640 -31.53 -26.77 17.25
CA GLN A 640 -30.47 -26.15 18.06
C GLN A 640 -29.04 -26.63 17.73
N THR A 641 -28.68 -26.76 16.44
CA THR A 641 -27.38 -27.30 15.98
C THR A 641 -26.67 -26.46 14.91
N ASP A 642 -27.21 -25.32 14.47
CA ASP A 642 -26.58 -24.45 13.47
C ASP A 642 -25.25 -23.87 14.00
N LYS A 643 -24.10 -24.42 13.56
CA LYS A 643 -22.78 -23.83 13.84
C LYS A 643 -22.58 -22.60 12.96
N VAL A 644 -22.47 -21.43 13.59
CA VAL A 644 -22.07 -20.18 12.94
C VAL A 644 -20.59 -19.94 13.23
N PHE A 645 -19.78 -19.86 12.18
CA PHE A 645 -18.37 -19.51 12.25
C PHE A 645 -18.20 -18.01 12.11
N ASN A 646 -17.30 -17.41 12.90
CA ASN A 646 -17.09 -15.96 12.90
C ASN A 646 -16.28 -15.45 11.71
N SER A 647 -15.55 -16.35 11.02
CA SER A 647 -14.77 -16.05 9.83
C SER A 647 -14.54 -17.32 9.01
N LEU A 648 -14.14 -17.18 7.74
CA LEU A 648 -13.72 -18.30 6.90
C LEU A 648 -12.47 -19.01 7.45
N GLY A 649 -11.59 -18.26 8.13
CA GLY A 649 -10.40 -18.82 8.80
C GLY A 649 -10.71 -19.73 9.99
N ALA A 650 -11.92 -19.66 10.54
CA ALA A 650 -12.36 -20.47 11.68
C ALA A 650 -12.99 -21.81 11.28
N LEU A 651 -13.02 -22.13 9.98
CA LEU A 651 -13.59 -23.37 9.46
C LEU A 651 -12.71 -24.60 9.79
N PRO A 652 -13.28 -25.82 9.83
CA PRO A 652 -12.48 -27.03 9.96
C PRO A 652 -11.62 -27.26 8.71
N ALA A 653 -10.39 -27.76 8.90
CA ALA A 653 -9.45 -28.06 7.80
C ALA A 653 -10.04 -29.03 6.74
N SER A 654 -10.93 -29.94 7.14
CA SER A 654 -11.65 -30.83 6.20
C SER A 654 -13.07 -30.30 5.95
N LEU A 655 -13.23 -29.47 4.92
CA LEU A 655 -14.52 -28.88 4.56
C LEU A 655 -15.57 -29.89 4.08
N GLU A 656 -15.15 -31.06 3.63
CA GLU A 656 -16.04 -32.20 3.35
C GLU A 656 -16.86 -32.67 4.56
N LYS A 657 -16.46 -32.28 5.78
CA LYS A 657 -17.19 -32.57 7.03
C LYS A 657 -18.19 -31.48 7.41
N LEU A 658 -18.32 -30.42 6.60
CA LEU A 658 -19.36 -29.41 6.82
C LEU A 658 -20.73 -29.97 6.43
N GLU A 659 -21.64 -29.96 7.39
CA GLU A 659 -23.01 -30.42 7.20
C GLU A 659 -23.91 -29.28 6.69
N PRO A 660 -24.99 -29.60 5.95
CA PRO A 660 -26.02 -28.63 5.58
C PRO A 660 -26.54 -27.87 6.82
N GLY A 661 -26.48 -26.54 6.78
CA GLY A 661 -26.84 -25.65 7.90
C GLY A 661 -25.66 -24.96 8.60
N ALA A 662 -24.41 -25.30 8.24
CA ALA A 662 -23.25 -24.51 8.64
C ALA A 662 -23.29 -23.10 8.04
N ARG A 663 -22.96 -22.09 8.84
CA ARG A 663 -22.96 -20.67 8.42
C ARG A 663 -21.66 -19.98 8.75
N VAL A 664 -21.30 -18.95 7.99
CA VAL A 664 -20.14 -18.11 8.26
C VAL A 664 -20.49 -16.63 8.16
N MET A 665 -19.93 -15.83 9.07
CA MET A 665 -19.92 -14.38 8.96
C MET A 665 -18.73 -13.97 8.08
N PHE A 666 -19.00 -13.21 7.01
CA PHE A 666 -17.96 -12.72 6.10
C PHE A 666 -18.38 -11.36 5.52
N GLU A 667 -17.51 -10.36 5.62
CA GLU A 667 -17.73 -8.97 5.18
C GLU A 667 -19.07 -8.36 5.63
N GLY A 668 -19.45 -8.61 6.89
CA GLY A 668 -20.71 -8.11 7.46
C GLY A 668 -21.98 -8.82 6.97
N GLY A 669 -21.84 -9.81 6.08
CA GLY A 669 -22.92 -10.69 5.62
C GLY A 669 -22.90 -12.06 6.31
N LEU A 670 -24.09 -12.66 6.47
CA LEU A 670 -24.25 -14.05 6.89
C LEU A 670 -24.38 -14.94 5.66
N TRP A 671 -23.60 -16.03 5.61
CA TRP A 671 -23.54 -16.94 4.47
C TRP A 671 -23.81 -18.38 4.89
N ASP A 672 -24.72 -19.06 4.19
CA ASP A 672 -25.03 -20.48 4.32
C ASP A 672 -24.10 -21.32 3.43
N PHE A 673 -23.59 -22.43 3.96
CA PHE A 673 -22.85 -23.41 3.19
C PHE A 673 -23.75 -24.13 2.17
N ALA A 674 -23.33 -24.13 0.90
CA ALA A 674 -24.11 -24.66 -0.24
C ALA A 674 -23.48 -25.91 -0.90
N GLY A 675 -22.21 -26.21 -0.63
CA GLY A 675 -21.53 -27.41 -1.10
C GLY A 675 -20.02 -27.23 -1.28
N THR A 676 -19.33 -28.30 -1.67
CA THR A 676 -17.89 -28.30 -1.95
C THR A 676 -17.56 -28.96 -3.29
N VAL A 677 -16.42 -28.57 -3.87
CA VAL A 677 -15.82 -29.19 -5.06
C VAL A 677 -14.33 -29.39 -4.81
N PRO A 678 -13.76 -30.59 -5.01
CA PRO A 678 -12.32 -30.79 -4.92
C PRO A 678 -11.56 -29.94 -5.94
N ALA A 679 -10.49 -29.30 -5.51
CA ALA A 679 -9.55 -28.61 -6.41
C ALA A 679 -8.67 -29.66 -7.08
N ALA A 680 -8.72 -29.70 -8.40
CA ALA A 680 -8.09 -30.73 -9.25
C ALA A 680 -7.15 -30.13 -10.31
N GLY A 681 -6.81 -28.85 -10.21
CA GLY A 681 -5.97 -28.12 -11.15
C GLY A 681 -6.63 -27.81 -12.50
N LEU A 682 -7.96 -27.80 -12.58
CA LEU A 682 -8.70 -27.49 -13.81
C LEU A 682 -8.77 -25.97 -14.03
N GLU A 683 -8.74 -25.55 -15.28
CA GLU A 683 -8.88 -24.13 -15.67
C GLU A 683 -10.24 -23.54 -15.28
N LYS A 684 -11.29 -24.38 -15.21
CA LYS A 684 -12.65 -23.98 -14.86
C LYS A 684 -13.35 -25.07 -14.07
N TYR A 685 -14.28 -24.64 -13.22
CA TYR A 685 -15.12 -25.51 -12.41
C TYR A 685 -16.59 -25.19 -12.59
N SER A 686 -17.44 -26.17 -12.30
CA SER A 686 -18.89 -25.97 -12.24
C SER A 686 -19.52 -26.87 -11.18
N ALA A 687 -20.49 -26.31 -10.45
CA ALA A 687 -21.27 -27.04 -9.45
C ALA A 687 -22.73 -26.58 -9.43
N LEU A 688 -23.60 -27.44 -8.90
CA LEU A 688 -24.98 -27.10 -8.59
C LEU A 688 -25.06 -26.60 -7.16
N ALA A 689 -25.67 -25.44 -6.96
CA ALA A 689 -25.90 -24.85 -5.64
C ALA A 689 -27.39 -24.64 -5.39
N PRO A 690 -27.93 -25.03 -4.22
CA PRO A 690 -29.35 -24.86 -3.91
C PRO A 690 -29.73 -23.40 -3.68
N THR A 691 -30.89 -22.97 -4.21
CA THR A 691 -31.54 -21.68 -3.90
C THR A 691 -32.57 -21.87 -2.78
N LEU A 692 -32.84 -20.80 -2.03
CA LEU A 692 -33.87 -20.84 -0.97
C LEU A 692 -35.30 -20.74 -1.49
N PHE A 693 -35.46 -20.09 -2.64
CA PHE A 693 -36.75 -19.81 -3.26
C PHE A 693 -36.64 -20.09 -4.77
N ASP A 694 -37.77 -20.48 -5.36
CA ASP A 694 -37.93 -20.60 -6.81
C ASP A 694 -38.53 -19.33 -7.37
N SER A 695 -38.03 -18.90 -8.52
CA SER A 695 -38.75 -17.93 -9.33
C SER A 695 -39.90 -18.65 -10.02
N THR A 696 -41.13 -18.18 -9.79
CA THR A 696 -42.32 -18.71 -10.47
C THR A 696 -42.95 -17.62 -11.31
N LYS A 697 -43.79 -18.02 -12.27
CA LYS A 697 -44.57 -17.08 -13.08
C LYS A 697 -45.50 -16.19 -12.22
N PHE A 698 -45.83 -16.62 -11.01
CA PHE A 698 -46.77 -15.93 -10.12
C PHE A 698 -46.10 -15.08 -9.04
N ASP A 699 -44.94 -15.50 -8.53
CA ASP A 699 -44.27 -14.86 -7.39
C ASP A 699 -43.11 -13.92 -7.80
N GLY A 700 -42.68 -13.97 -9.08
CA GLY A 700 -41.63 -13.11 -9.63
C GLY A 700 -40.23 -13.71 -9.52
N MET A 701 -39.22 -12.91 -9.87
CA MET A 701 -37.81 -13.35 -9.85
C MET A 701 -37.22 -13.24 -8.45
N HIS A 702 -36.72 -14.36 -7.93
CA HIS A 702 -36.05 -14.46 -6.64
C HIS A 702 -34.54 -14.64 -6.81
N TRP A 703 -33.79 -13.55 -6.70
CA TRP A 703 -32.33 -13.56 -6.80
C TRP A 703 -31.69 -14.15 -5.54
N SER A 704 -30.72 -15.03 -5.73
CA SER A 704 -29.82 -15.56 -4.71
C SER A 704 -28.41 -15.08 -5.01
N VAL A 705 -27.70 -14.63 -3.96
CA VAL A 705 -26.31 -14.17 -4.05
C VAL A 705 -25.39 -15.28 -3.58
N PHE A 706 -24.31 -15.54 -4.31
CA PHE A 706 -23.34 -16.59 -4.04
C PHE A 706 -21.90 -16.04 -4.06
N MET A 707 -21.01 -16.72 -3.33
CA MET A 707 -19.57 -16.56 -3.42
C MET A 707 -18.90 -17.94 -3.40
N VAL A 708 -17.70 -18.03 -3.98
CA VAL A 708 -16.87 -19.24 -3.96
C VAL A 708 -15.60 -18.94 -3.17
N SER A 709 -15.22 -19.82 -2.25
CA SER A 709 -13.96 -19.73 -1.52
C SER A 709 -13.09 -20.96 -1.77
N GLY A 710 -11.80 -20.79 -2.07
CA GLY A 710 -10.83 -21.88 -2.15
C GLY A 710 -10.09 -22.05 -0.82
N HIS A 711 -9.89 -23.29 -0.37
CA HIS A 711 -9.25 -23.62 0.93
C HIS A 711 -8.11 -24.64 0.79
N THR A 712 -7.07 -24.49 1.61
CA THR A 712 -5.97 -25.47 1.75
C THR A 712 -6.16 -26.37 2.99
N ASP A 713 -5.16 -27.21 3.31
CA ASP A 713 -5.13 -28.01 4.54
C ASP A 713 -5.01 -27.15 5.83
N ILE A 714 -4.70 -25.86 5.71
CA ILE A 714 -4.63 -24.92 6.83
C ILE A 714 -5.85 -23.98 6.76
N PRO A 715 -6.70 -23.89 7.81
CA PRO A 715 -7.95 -23.13 7.74
C PRO A 715 -7.82 -21.60 7.56
N ALA A 716 -6.78 -20.98 8.11
CA ALA A 716 -6.55 -19.53 8.00
C ALA A 716 -6.24 -19.08 6.55
N ILE A 717 -6.12 -20.05 5.65
CA ILE A 717 -5.57 -19.93 4.32
C ILE A 717 -6.68 -20.20 3.31
N TYR A 718 -7.17 -19.12 2.71
CA TYR A 718 -8.26 -19.19 1.76
C TYR A 718 -8.29 -17.95 0.85
N ALA A 719 -8.87 -18.11 -0.33
CA ALA A 719 -9.20 -17.00 -1.23
C ALA A 719 -10.71 -16.99 -1.48
N VAL A 720 -11.30 -15.85 -1.82
CA VAL A 720 -12.75 -15.69 -2.03
C VAL A 720 -13.04 -14.89 -3.29
N SER A 721 -13.96 -15.38 -4.13
CA SER A 721 -14.43 -14.64 -5.30
C SER A 721 -15.32 -13.46 -4.89
N ALA A 722 -15.38 -12.42 -5.73
CA ALA A 722 -16.43 -11.42 -5.62
C ALA A 722 -17.82 -12.10 -5.65
N PRO A 723 -18.80 -11.65 -4.85
CA PRO A 723 -20.15 -12.17 -4.91
C PRO A 723 -20.81 -11.89 -6.26
N ASP A 724 -21.57 -12.87 -6.76
CA ASP A 724 -22.44 -12.71 -7.92
C ASP A 724 -23.83 -13.29 -7.62
N SER A 725 -24.81 -13.00 -8.48
CA SER A 725 -26.20 -13.38 -8.24
C SER A 725 -26.83 -14.09 -9.43
N GLY A 726 -27.74 -15.00 -9.12
CA GLY A 726 -28.59 -15.67 -10.12
C GLY A 726 -29.89 -16.13 -9.48
N TYR A 727 -30.79 -16.67 -10.29
CA TYR A 727 -32.09 -17.16 -9.85
C TYR A 727 -32.38 -18.51 -10.50
N SER A 728 -33.16 -19.34 -9.80
CA SER A 728 -33.68 -20.60 -10.32
C SER A 728 -35.11 -20.40 -10.83
N LEU A 729 -35.48 -21.12 -11.88
CA LEU A 729 -36.84 -21.19 -12.43
C LEU A 729 -37.28 -22.65 -12.44
N ASP A 730 -38.48 -22.93 -11.95
CA ASP A 730 -39.13 -24.18 -12.29
C ASP A 730 -39.63 -24.11 -13.73
N ASN A 731 -38.90 -24.77 -14.61
CA ASN A 731 -39.12 -24.81 -16.04
C ASN A 731 -39.52 -26.22 -16.52
N LEU A 732 -39.79 -27.15 -15.59
CA LEU A 732 -40.23 -28.50 -15.90
C LEU A 732 -41.75 -28.59 -15.80
N ALA A 733 -42.42 -28.66 -16.95
CA ALA A 733 -43.86 -28.88 -16.99
C ALA A 733 -44.25 -30.27 -16.48
N PRO A 734 -45.43 -30.42 -15.84
CA PRO A 734 -45.94 -31.71 -15.41
C PRO A 734 -46.22 -32.64 -16.60
N ALA A 735 -46.41 -33.93 -16.32
CA ALA A 735 -46.74 -34.89 -17.35
C ALA A 735 -48.14 -34.66 -17.92
N ALA A 736 -48.29 -34.82 -19.24
CA ALA A 736 -49.58 -34.75 -19.92
C ALA A 736 -50.58 -35.78 -19.33
N PRO A 737 -51.86 -35.44 -19.15
CA PRO A 737 -52.86 -36.37 -18.66
C PRO A 737 -52.96 -37.61 -19.55
N ALA A 738 -52.68 -38.78 -18.98
CA ALA A 738 -52.72 -40.05 -19.68
C ALA A 738 -54.11 -40.72 -19.58
N ASN A 739 -54.40 -41.61 -20.54
CA ASN A 739 -55.64 -42.40 -20.58
C ASN A 739 -56.92 -41.56 -20.55
N VAL A 740 -56.93 -40.42 -21.23
CA VAL A 740 -58.13 -39.59 -21.33
C VAL A 740 -59.15 -40.33 -22.18
N THR A 741 -60.32 -40.57 -21.58
CA THR A 741 -61.46 -41.24 -22.21
C THR A 741 -62.70 -40.40 -22.01
N GLY A 742 -63.61 -40.46 -22.97
CA GLY A 742 -64.87 -39.74 -22.96
C GLY A 742 -65.98 -40.68 -23.36
N LYS A 743 -67.06 -40.70 -22.58
CA LYS A 743 -68.21 -41.55 -22.83
C LYS A 743 -69.49 -40.75 -22.66
N GLU A 744 -70.39 -40.86 -23.62
CA GLU A 744 -71.77 -40.38 -23.49
C GLU A 744 -72.48 -41.14 -22.36
N THR A 745 -73.15 -40.40 -21.49
CA THR A 745 -73.93 -40.89 -20.34
C THR A 745 -75.28 -40.18 -20.32
N GLU A 746 -76.21 -40.65 -19.49
CA GLU A 746 -77.54 -40.02 -19.34
C GLU A 746 -77.47 -38.55 -18.88
N MET A 747 -76.37 -38.14 -18.24
CA MET A 747 -76.14 -36.77 -17.74
C MET A 747 -75.30 -35.87 -18.67
N GLY A 748 -74.90 -36.36 -19.85
CA GLY A 748 -73.98 -35.66 -20.76
C GLY A 748 -72.70 -36.47 -21.04
N ILE A 749 -71.57 -35.81 -21.30
CA ILE A 749 -70.30 -36.49 -21.60
C ILE A 749 -69.44 -36.58 -20.34
N THR A 750 -69.17 -37.81 -19.88
CA THR A 750 -68.23 -38.04 -18.77
C THR A 750 -66.83 -38.27 -19.33
N LEU A 751 -65.89 -37.43 -18.91
CA LEU A 751 -64.46 -37.53 -19.18
C LEU A 751 -63.73 -38.10 -17.96
N GLN A 752 -62.81 -39.03 -18.16
CA GLN A 752 -61.96 -39.59 -17.12
C GLN A 752 -60.53 -39.76 -17.61
N TRP A 753 -59.56 -39.50 -16.74
CA TRP A 753 -58.13 -39.65 -17.03
C TRP A 753 -57.34 -40.15 -15.80
N ALA A 754 -56.05 -40.44 -15.99
CA ALA A 754 -55.17 -40.86 -14.90
C ALA A 754 -54.86 -39.70 -13.95
N LYS A 755 -54.71 -39.98 -12.65
CA LYS A 755 -54.22 -38.99 -11.68
C LYS A 755 -52.79 -38.58 -12.00
N SER A 756 -52.44 -37.31 -11.74
CA SER A 756 -51.06 -36.86 -11.86
C SER A 756 -50.18 -37.55 -10.82
N ARG A 757 -48.92 -37.79 -11.20
CA ARG A 757 -47.87 -38.33 -10.32
C ARG A 757 -46.80 -37.29 -9.99
N ASP A 758 -46.88 -36.10 -10.59
CA ASP A 758 -45.94 -35.00 -10.34
C ASP A 758 -46.18 -34.45 -8.92
N GLU A 759 -45.10 -34.27 -8.16
CA GLU A 759 -45.17 -33.88 -6.73
C GLU A 759 -45.72 -32.46 -6.55
N ASP A 760 -45.55 -31.61 -7.55
CA ASP A 760 -45.94 -30.21 -7.64
C ASP A 760 -47.23 -29.99 -8.45
N PHE A 761 -47.98 -31.05 -8.77
CA PHE A 761 -49.25 -30.95 -9.48
C PHE A 761 -50.27 -30.07 -8.73
N LYS A 762 -50.88 -29.13 -9.47
CA LYS A 762 -51.88 -28.19 -8.93
C LYS A 762 -53.29 -28.48 -9.42
N PHE A 763 -53.54 -28.48 -10.73
CA PHE A 763 -54.88 -28.75 -11.29
C PHE A 763 -54.82 -29.23 -12.75
N PHE A 764 -55.93 -29.81 -13.21
CA PHE A 764 -56.21 -30.08 -14.62
C PHE A 764 -57.08 -29.00 -15.24
N THR A 765 -56.90 -28.77 -16.53
CA THR A 765 -57.77 -27.91 -17.33
C THR A 765 -58.40 -28.71 -18.46
N VAL A 766 -59.71 -28.63 -18.60
CA VAL A 766 -60.47 -29.31 -19.66
C VAL A 766 -60.86 -28.30 -20.73
N TYR A 767 -60.56 -28.64 -21.98
CA TYR A 767 -60.90 -27.84 -23.15
C TYR A 767 -61.82 -28.63 -24.09
N ARG A 768 -62.67 -27.89 -24.81
CA ARG A 768 -63.69 -28.44 -25.71
C ARG A 768 -63.77 -27.64 -27.00
N SER A 769 -63.94 -28.34 -28.12
CA SER A 769 -64.27 -27.74 -29.42
C SER A 769 -65.28 -28.61 -30.18
N THR A 770 -66.00 -28.02 -31.12
CA THR A 770 -66.79 -28.74 -32.13
C THR A 770 -66.00 -29.03 -33.40
N SER A 771 -64.77 -28.50 -33.50
CA SER A 771 -63.86 -28.74 -34.62
C SER A 771 -62.73 -29.68 -34.19
N PRO A 772 -62.42 -30.73 -34.98
CA PRO A 772 -61.29 -31.62 -34.71
C PRO A 772 -59.95 -30.87 -34.80
N GLY A 773 -58.95 -31.37 -34.08
CA GLY A 773 -57.58 -30.85 -34.14
C GLY A 773 -57.39 -29.45 -33.54
N PHE A 774 -58.30 -29.01 -32.69
CA PHE A 774 -58.20 -27.70 -32.06
C PHE A 774 -56.99 -27.63 -31.10
N ASP A 775 -56.36 -26.46 -31.03
CA ASP A 775 -55.31 -26.19 -30.06
C ASP A 775 -55.93 -25.67 -28.73
N PRO A 776 -55.77 -26.40 -27.62
CA PRO A 776 -56.19 -25.94 -26.30
C PRO A 776 -55.62 -24.57 -25.92
N LYS A 777 -54.40 -24.24 -26.35
CA LYS A 777 -53.75 -22.95 -26.04
C LYS A 777 -54.45 -21.75 -26.66
N LEU A 778 -55.26 -21.96 -27.69
CA LEU A 778 -56.05 -20.93 -28.38
C LEU A 778 -57.53 -20.94 -27.96
N SER A 779 -57.90 -21.77 -26.98
CA SER A 779 -59.28 -22.02 -26.58
C SER A 779 -59.52 -21.65 -25.12
N ASN A 780 -60.73 -21.18 -24.80
CA ASN A 780 -61.11 -20.98 -23.41
C ASN A 780 -61.40 -22.35 -22.75
N PRO A 781 -60.92 -22.58 -21.52
CA PRO A 781 -61.21 -23.81 -20.81
C PRO A 781 -62.66 -23.84 -20.34
N ILE A 782 -63.26 -25.03 -20.33
CA ILE A 782 -64.61 -25.26 -19.82
C ILE A 782 -64.61 -25.66 -18.35
N ALA A 783 -63.48 -26.16 -17.83
CA ALA A 783 -63.33 -26.47 -16.41
C ALA A 783 -61.86 -26.43 -15.95
N LYS A 784 -61.66 -26.07 -14.69
CA LYS A 784 -60.40 -26.25 -13.94
C LYS A 784 -60.71 -27.03 -12.67
N LEU A 785 -60.04 -28.17 -12.48
CA LEU A 785 -60.36 -29.09 -11.39
C LEU A 785 -59.13 -29.87 -10.95
N THR A 786 -59.12 -30.28 -9.68
CA THR A 786 -58.09 -31.16 -9.12
C THR A 786 -58.44 -32.65 -9.28
N GLU A 787 -59.72 -32.95 -9.53
CA GLU A 787 -60.20 -34.31 -9.75
C GLU A 787 -59.84 -34.81 -11.15
N ASN A 788 -59.68 -36.12 -11.30
CA ASN A 788 -59.30 -36.76 -12.57
C ASN A 788 -60.51 -37.21 -13.42
N GLN A 789 -61.65 -36.55 -13.21
CA GLN A 789 -62.91 -36.80 -13.91
C GLN A 789 -63.71 -35.52 -14.01
N TYR A 790 -64.39 -35.32 -15.14
CA TYR A 790 -65.29 -34.18 -15.38
C TYR A 790 -66.53 -34.64 -16.14
N ILE A 791 -67.69 -34.06 -15.85
CA ILE A 791 -68.93 -34.31 -16.58
C ILE A 791 -69.32 -33.01 -17.29
N ASP A 792 -69.30 -33.03 -18.62
CA ASP A 792 -69.80 -31.96 -19.46
C ASP A 792 -71.30 -32.16 -19.71
N THR A 793 -72.10 -31.33 -19.04
CA THR A 793 -73.56 -31.35 -19.12
C THR A 793 -74.11 -30.40 -20.18
N ASP A 794 -73.28 -29.51 -20.74
CA ASP A 794 -73.65 -28.50 -21.73
C ASP A 794 -73.41 -29.01 -23.16
N VAL A 795 -74.08 -30.10 -23.52
CA VAL A 795 -73.87 -30.83 -24.79
C VAL A 795 -75.17 -30.97 -25.58
N GLN A 796 -75.09 -30.83 -26.91
CA GLN A 796 -76.25 -30.89 -27.80
C GLN A 796 -76.31 -32.21 -28.59
N VAL A 797 -77.50 -32.81 -28.66
CA VAL A 797 -77.76 -34.02 -29.46
C VAL A 797 -77.45 -33.74 -30.93
N GLY A 798 -76.71 -34.66 -31.57
CA GLY A 798 -76.29 -34.54 -32.96
C GLY A 798 -74.97 -33.79 -33.16
N THR A 799 -74.33 -33.30 -32.08
CA THR A 799 -73.03 -32.62 -32.13
C THR A 799 -71.90 -33.56 -31.70
N THR A 800 -70.78 -33.52 -32.42
CA THR A 800 -69.52 -34.14 -31.99
C THR A 800 -68.68 -33.11 -31.26
N TYR A 801 -68.25 -33.45 -30.04
CA TYR A 801 -67.33 -32.64 -29.26
C TYR A 801 -65.96 -33.32 -29.19
N TYR A 802 -64.91 -32.51 -29.28
CA TYR A 802 -63.51 -32.92 -29.16
C TYR A 802 -62.97 -32.36 -27.86
N TYR A 803 -62.39 -33.21 -27.02
CA TYR A 803 -61.84 -32.82 -25.71
C TYR A 803 -60.34 -33.05 -25.64
N ARG A 804 -59.67 -32.15 -24.93
CA ARG A 804 -58.27 -32.28 -24.52
C ARG A 804 -58.12 -31.80 -23.09
N VAL A 805 -57.22 -32.44 -22.35
CA VAL A 805 -56.93 -32.10 -20.95
C VAL A 805 -55.44 -31.78 -20.82
N THR A 806 -55.11 -30.70 -20.11
CA THR A 806 -53.74 -30.38 -19.68
C THR A 806 -53.65 -30.41 -18.16
N SER A 807 -52.44 -30.55 -17.65
CA SER A 807 -52.09 -30.45 -16.23
C SER A 807 -51.25 -29.20 -16.00
N PHE A 808 -51.40 -28.61 -14.82
CA PHE A 808 -50.63 -27.47 -14.35
C PHE A 808 -49.99 -27.79 -13.01
N ASP A 809 -48.78 -27.29 -12.80
CA ASP A 809 -48.08 -27.33 -11.52
C ASP A 809 -48.28 -26.05 -10.70
N PHE A 810 -47.63 -25.98 -9.54
CA PHE A 810 -47.64 -24.79 -8.66
C PHE A 810 -46.90 -23.58 -9.25
N SER A 811 -45.93 -23.81 -10.12
CA SER A 811 -45.06 -22.80 -10.76
C SER A 811 -45.70 -22.16 -12.00
N GLY A 812 -46.77 -22.76 -12.50
CA GLY A 812 -47.57 -22.28 -13.63
C GLY A 812 -47.18 -22.89 -14.98
N ASN A 813 -46.39 -23.96 -14.99
CA ASN A 813 -46.08 -24.66 -16.23
C ASN A 813 -47.28 -25.52 -16.64
N GLU A 814 -47.61 -25.48 -17.92
CA GLU A 814 -48.68 -26.28 -18.52
C GLU A 814 -48.06 -27.45 -19.28
N SER A 815 -48.56 -28.66 -19.02
CA SER A 815 -48.15 -29.84 -19.76
C SER A 815 -48.58 -29.80 -21.23
N LEU A 816 -48.02 -30.72 -22.02
CA LEU A 816 -48.58 -31.00 -23.33
C LEU A 816 -50.04 -31.47 -23.19
N PRO A 817 -50.92 -31.15 -24.16
CA PRO A 817 -52.28 -31.64 -24.12
C PRO A 817 -52.33 -33.16 -24.27
N SER A 818 -53.33 -33.77 -23.64
CA SER A 818 -53.67 -35.17 -23.88
C SER A 818 -53.95 -35.47 -25.36
N ASN A 819 -54.08 -36.75 -25.68
CA ASN A 819 -54.73 -37.14 -26.92
C ASN A 819 -56.13 -36.51 -27.01
N GLU A 820 -56.54 -36.16 -28.23
CA GLU A 820 -57.87 -35.64 -28.49
C GLU A 820 -58.90 -36.77 -28.38
N VAL A 821 -60.00 -36.50 -27.67
CA VAL A 821 -61.07 -37.47 -27.47
C VAL A 821 -62.34 -36.96 -28.15
N PRO A 822 -62.75 -37.57 -29.29
CA PRO A 822 -64.02 -37.27 -29.92
C PRO A 822 -65.16 -38.04 -29.24
N VAL A 823 -66.25 -37.35 -28.93
CA VAL A 823 -67.47 -37.97 -28.41
C VAL A 823 -68.67 -37.41 -29.18
N VAL A 824 -69.43 -38.30 -29.82
CA VAL A 824 -70.67 -37.97 -30.52
C VAL A 824 -71.82 -38.09 -29.53
N VAL A 825 -72.66 -37.06 -29.45
CA VAL A 825 -73.87 -37.09 -28.62
C VAL A 825 -75.01 -37.67 -29.45
N THR A 826 -75.36 -38.93 -29.21
CA THR A 826 -76.34 -39.69 -30.00
C THR A 826 -77.72 -39.75 -29.35
N SER A 827 -77.77 -39.71 -28.02
CA SER A 827 -78.99 -39.67 -27.24
C SER A 827 -78.67 -39.23 -25.82
N VAL A 828 -78.94 -37.97 -25.51
CA VAL A 828 -79.08 -37.54 -24.12
C VAL A 828 -80.53 -37.82 -23.75
N ALA A 829 -80.79 -38.55 -22.67
CA ALA A 829 -82.14 -38.69 -22.18
C ALA A 829 -82.69 -37.28 -21.87
N MET A 830 -83.66 -36.79 -22.64
CA MET A 830 -84.60 -35.77 -22.16
C MET A 830 -85.47 -36.43 -21.08
N GLY A 831 -84.90 -36.59 -19.89
CA GLY A 831 -85.51 -37.24 -18.75
C GLY A 831 -84.56 -37.01 -17.58
N SER A 832 -84.74 -36.03 -16.73
CA SER A 832 -85.94 -35.27 -16.37
C SER A 832 -85.52 -33.84 -16.12
N SER A 833 -86.44 -32.88 -16.21
CA SER A 833 -86.29 -31.75 -15.29
C SER A 833 -86.28 -32.34 -13.89
N GLU A 834 -85.10 -32.60 -13.30
CA GLU A 834 -85.00 -32.22 -11.90
C GLU A 834 -85.38 -30.75 -11.92
N ALA A 835 -86.57 -30.47 -11.38
CA ALA A 835 -87.18 -29.15 -11.45
C ALA A 835 -86.07 -28.12 -11.25
N ILE A 836 -85.89 -27.21 -12.22
CA ILE A 836 -85.01 -26.07 -11.98
C ILE A 836 -85.51 -25.48 -10.67
N PRO A 837 -84.67 -25.45 -9.62
CA PRO A 837 -85.16 -25.10 -8.31
C PRO A 837 -85.68 -23.67 -8.40
N ASP A 838 -86.84 -23.39 -7.80
CA ASP A 838 -87.41 -22.04 -7.81
C ASP A 838 -86.49 -21.04 -7.08
N ASN A 839 -85.55 -21.53 -6.26
CA ASN A 839 -84.63 -20.74 -5.45
C ASN A 839 -83.21 -21.31 -5.47
N TYR A 840 -82.23 -20.52 -5.04
CA TYR A 840 -80.89 -21.02 -4.73
C TYR A 840 -80.95 -22.00 -3.56
N GLU A 841 -80.40 -23.19 -3.75
CA GLU A 841 -80.45 -24.26 -2.75
C GLU A 841 -79.06 -24.81 -2.44
N LEU A 842 -78.79 -25.09 -1.16
CA LEU A 842 -77.63 -25.86 -0.73
C LEU A 842 -78.11 -27.02 0.14
N ALA A 843 -78.05 -28.23 -0.43
CA ALA A 843 -78.51 -29.44 0.21
C ALA A 843 -77.55 -29.88 1.32
N GLN A 844 -78.08 -30.63 2.28
CA GLN A 844 -77.27 -31.29 3.28
C GLN A 844 -76.40 -32.36 2.60
N ASN A 845 -75.09 -32.32 2.84
CA ASN A 845 -74.16 -33.31 2.33
C ASN A 845 -74.56 -34.72 2.79
N TYR A 846 -74.37 -35.71 1.93
CA TYR A 846 -74.67 -37.11 2.25
C TYR A 846 -73.54 -38.03 1.78
N PRO A 847 -73.08 -38.97 2.63
CA PRO A 847 -73.47 -39.16 4.03
C PRO A 847 -73.02 -37.99 4.94
N ASN A 848 -73.65 -37.82 6.10
CA ASN A 848 -73.21 -36.93 7.17
C ASN A 848 -73.61 -37.51 8.56
N PRO A 849 -72.67 -37.96 9.41
CA PRO A 849 -71.22 -37.90 9.25
C PRO A 849 -70.69 -38.75 8.09
N PHE A 850 -69.49 -38.43 7.58
CA PHE A 850 -68.88 -39.12 6.43
C PHE A 850 -67.42 -39.52 6.69
N ASN A 851 -66.91 -40.49 5.92
CA ASN A 851 -65.52 -40.96 5.94
C ASN A 851 -65.12 -41.67 4.63
N PRO A 852 -64.05 -41.25 3.92
CA PRO A 852 -63.46 -39.91 3.91
C PRO A 852 -64.17 -39.00 2.90
N SER A 853 -65.15 -39.49 2.13
CA SER A 853 -65.83 -38.71 1.09
C SER A 853 -67.32 -38.47 1.36
N THR A 854 -67.81 -37.31 0.93
CA THR A 854 -69.22 -36.93 0.97
C THR A 854 -69.62 -36.20 -0.30
N VAL A 855 -70.90 -36.26 -0.63
CA VAL A 855 -71.49 -35.59 -1.78
C VAL A 855 -72.19 -34.32 -1.32
N ILE A 856 -71.88 -33.18 -1.93
CA ILE A 856 -72.51 -31.88 -1.73
C ILE A 856 -73.30 -31.53 -2.99
N ARG A 857 -74.61 -31.33 -2.84
CA ARG A 857 -75.51 -30.93 -3.91
C ARG A 857 -75.99 -29.50 -3.70
N PHE A 858 -76.01 -28.70 -4.77
CA PHE A 858 -76.59 -27.35 -4.76
C PHE A 858 -77.45 -27.10 -6.00
N GLY A 859 -78.40 -26.20 -5.91
CA GLY A 859 -79.36 -25.88 -6.96
C GLY A 859 -79.30 -24.40 -7.34
N LEU A 860 -79.32 -24.12 -8.64
CA LEU A 860 -79.32 -22.76 -9.20
C LEU A 860 -80.59 -22.53 -10.06
N PRO A 861 -81.42 -21.51 -9.78
CA PRO A 861 -82.61 -21.20 -10.58
C PRO A 861 -82.26 -20.66 -11.98
N GLU A 862 -81.09 -20.05 -12.13
CA GLU A 862 -80.59 -19.45 -13.36
C GLU A 862 -79.08 -19.66 -13.50
N ALA A 863 -78.57 -19.54 -14.73
CA ALA A 863 -77.13 -19.64 -14.98
C ALA A 863 -76.40 -18.44 -14.35
N THR A 864 -75.50 -18.69 -13.41
CA THR A 864 -74.79 -17.64 -12.65
C THR A 864 -73.38 -18.06 -12.27
N HIS A 865 -72.58 -17.11 -11.78
CA HIS A 865 -71.30 -17.43 -11.16
C HIS A 865 -71.53 -18.04 -9.77
N ALA A 866 -70.86 -19.14 -9.46
CA ALA A 866 -70.97 -19.83 -8.19
C ALA A 866 -69.60 -20.27 -7.69
N LYS A 867 -69.37 -20.13 -6.38
CA LYS A 867 -68.17 -20.59 -5.69
C LYS A 867 -68.55 -21.45 -4.49
N LEU A 868 -68.07 -22.68 -4.44
CA LEU A 868 -68.28 -23.59 -3.31
C LEU A 868 -66.95 -23.79 -2.56
N THR A 869 -66.90 -23.38 -1.30
CA THR A 869 -65.69 -23.45 -0.46
C THR A 869 -65.98 -24.15 0.86
N VAL A 870 -65.08 -25.04 1.27
CA VAL A 870 -65.09 -25.71 2.58
C VAL A 870 -64.20 -24.93 3.55
N TYR A 871 -64.66 -24.76 4.78
CA TYR A 871 -64.01 -24.04 5.86
C TYR A 871 -63.93 -24.91 7.12
N ASN A 872 -62.91 -24.66 7.95
CA ASN A 872 -62.90 -25.17 9.32
C ASN A 872 -63.77 -24.29 10.24
N LEU A 873 -63.90 -24.69 11.52
CA LEU A 873 -64.66 -23.95 12.53
C LEU A 873 -64.11 -22.55 12.85
N LEU A 874 -62.85 -22.26 12.49
CA LEU A 874 -62.24 -20.94 12.65
C LEU A 874 -62.54 -20.00 11.47
N GLY A 875 -63.30 -20.47 10.46
CA GLY A 875 -63.59 -19.71 9.25
C GLY A 875 -62.41 -19.65 8.26
N ILE A 876 -61.37 -20.48 8.45
CA ILE A 876 -60.25 -20.58 7.52
C ILE A 876 -60.68 -21.49 6.35
N PRO A 877 -60.54 -21.04 5.09
CA PRO A 877 -60.84 -21.88 3.93
C PRO A 877 -59.88 -23.08 3.89
N ILE A 878 -60.46 -24.25 3.74
CA ILE A 878 -59.78 -25.54 3.66
C ILE A 878 -59.57 -25.94 2.21
N ARG A 879 -60.60 -25.81 1.38
CA ARG A 879 -60.56 -26.12 -0.04
C ARG A 879 -61.65 -25.42 -0.84
N VAL A 880 -61.32 -24.89 -2.01
CA VAL A 880 -62.31 -24.48 -3.01
C VAL A 880 -62.65 -25.69 -3.86
N LEU A 881 -63.91 -26.15 -3.82
CA LEU A 881 -64.34 -27.34 -4.56
C LEU A 881 -64.68 -27.01 -6.01
N ALA A 882 -65.24 -25.82 -6.25
CA ALA A 882 -65.47 -25.30 -7.58
C ALA A 882 -65.66 -23.78 -7.55
N GLU A 883 -65.26 -23.10 -8.63
CA GLU A 883 -65.44 -21.66 -8.84
C GLU A 883 -65.57 -21.37 -10.34
N GLY A 884 -66.65 -20.71 -10.76
CA GLY A 884 -66.90 -20.46 -12.18
C GLY A 884 -68.35 -20.12 -12.51
N LYS A 885 -68.67 -20.03 -13.81
CA LYS A 885 -70.06 -19.93 -14.28
C LYS A 885 -70.67 -21.32 -14.38
N PHE A 886 -71.85 -21.50 -13.79
CA PHE A 886 -72.63 -22.73 -13.83
C PHE A 886 -73.96 -22.48 -14.52
N GLY A 887 -74.49 -23.49 -15.24
CA GLY A 887 -75.83 -23.45 -15.81
C GLY A 887 -76.94 -23.52 -14.74
N ALA A 888 -78.18 -23.19 -15.12
CA ALA A 888 -79.35 -23.41 -14.27
C ALA A 888 -79.57 -24.92 -14.04
N GLY A 889 -80.00 -25.31 -12.84
CA GLY A 889 -80.23 -26.70 -12.44
C GLY A 889 -79.49 -27.12 -11.17
N TYR A 890 -79.57 -28.40 -10.84
CA TYR A 890 -78.85 -28.99 -9.70
C TYR A 890 -77.45 -29.47 -10.11
N HIS A 891 -76.48 -29.21 -9.23
CA HIS A 891 -75.06 -29.51 -9.38
C HIS A 891 -74.59 -30.35 -8.20
N THR A 892 -73.68 -31.28 -8.46
CA THR A 892 -73.18 -32.22 -7.45
C THR A 892 -71.66 -32.25 -7.45
N LEU A 893 -71.07 -32.06 -6.26
CA LEU A 893 -69.62 -32.07 -6.04
C LEU A 893 -69.26 -33.06 -4.93
N ILE A 894 -68.09 -33.69 -5.04
CA ILE A 894 -67.58 -34.60 -4.01
C ILE A 894 -66.47 -33.88 -3.25
N TRP A 895 -66.48 -33.99 -1.92
CA TRP A 895 -65.32 -33.63 -1.11
C TRP A 895 -64.73 -34.90 -0.48
N ASP A 896 -63.43 -35.11 -0.67
CA ASP A 896 -62.66 -36.28 -0.22
C ASP A 896 -61.86 -36.04 1.07
N ALA A 897 -62.29 -35.08 1.89
CA ALA A 897 -61.65 -34.68 3.13
C ALA A 897 -60.20 -34.18 2.97
N LYS A 898 -59.85 -33.57 1.83
CA LYS A 898 -58.54 -32.93 1.63
C LYS A 898 -58.60 -31.41 1.56
N ASN A 899 -57.51 -30.77 1.96
CA ASN A 899 -57.26 -29.34 1.75
C ASN A 899 -56.74 -29.04 0.33
N ASP A 900 -56.52 -27.76 -0.01
CA ASP A 900 -55.97 -27.32 -1.31
C ASP A 900 -54.56 -27.86 -1.62
N LYS A 901 -53.85 -28.41 -0.62
CA LYS A 901 -52.53 -29.06 -0.79
C LYS A 901 -52.64 -30.58 -0.94
N GLY A 902 -53.85 -31.12 -1.13
CA GLY A 902 -54.10 -32.57 -1.25
C GLY A 902 -53.92 -33.36 0.04
N GLN A 903 -53.79 -32.70 1.20
CA GLN A 903 -53.58 -33.36 2.49
C GLN A 903 -54.91 -33.64 3.18
N LEU A 904 -55.04 -34.83 3.77
CA LEU A 904 -56.22 -35.18 4.57
C LEU A 904 -56.35 -34.23 5.77
N VAL A 905 -57.56 -33.71 5.97
CA VAL A 905 -57.87 -32.85 7.12
C VAL A 905 -58.30 -33.69 8.32
N GLY A 906 -58.14 -33.15 9.53
CA GLY A 906 -58.48 -33.86 10.77
C GLY A 906 -59.97 -34.18 10.88
N GLY A 907 -60.32 -35.28 11.56
CA GLY A 907 -61.73 -35.55 11.90
C GLY A 907 -62.31 -34.39 12.71
N GLY A 908 -63.54 -34.00 12.43
CA GLY A 908 -64.12 -32.80 13.03
C GLY A 908 -65.30 -32.22 12.24
N THR A 909 -65.77 -31.08 12.71
CA THR A 909 -66.83 -30.32 12.04
C THR A 909 -66.24 -29.36 11.02
N TYR A 910 -66.85 -29.32 9.84
CA TYR A 910 -66.55 -28.38 8.76
C TYR A 910 -67.81 -27.65 8.31
N ILE A 911 -67.63 -26.48 7.68
CA ILE A 911 -68.69 -25.68 7.08
C ILE A 911 -68.41 -25.60 5.59
N TYR A 912 -69.39 -25.87 4.73
CA TYR A 912 -69.29 -25.56 3.31
C TYR A 912 -70.24 -24.42 2.98
N ARG A 913 -69.77 -23.55 2.10
CA ARG A 913 -70.42 -22.30 1.73
C ARG A 913 -70.53 -22.21 0.22
N LEU A 914 -71.74 -21.95 -0.26
CA LEU A 914 -72.04 -21.58 -1.63
C LEU A 914 -72.19 -20.07 -1.71
N GLU A 915 -71.36 -19.42 -2.51
CA GLU A 915 -71.41 -17.98 -2.79
C GLU A 915 -71.88 -17.75 -4.23
N THR A 916 -72.89 -16.89 -4.38
CA THR A 916 -73.46 -16.44 -5.66
C THR A 916 -73.67 -14.92 -5.61
N PRO A 917 -73.86 -14.22 -6.74
CA PRO A 917 -74.21 -12.80 -6.75
C PRO A 917 -75.46 -12.45 -5.91
N GLN A 918 -76.38 -13.40 -5.76
CA GLN A 918 -77.66 -13.25 -5.07
C GLN A 918 -77.57 -13.54 -3.56
N GLY A 919 -76.48 -14.13 -3.08
CA GLY A 919 -76.27 -14.38 -1.66
C GLY A 919 -75.37 -15.57 -1.33
N VAL A 920 -75.30 -15.87 -0.03
CA VAL A 920 -74.43 -16.89 0.55
C VAL A 920 -75.27 -17.93 1.31
N LEU A 921 -75.12 -19.20 0.97
CA LEU A 921 -75.73 -20.33 1.69
C LEU A 921 -74.65 -21.15 2.39
N THR A 922 -74.89 -21.58 3.63
CA THR A 922 -73.94 -22.38 4.39
C THR A 922 -74.61 -23.62 5.00
N ARG A 923 -73.82 -24.68 5.14
CA ARG A 923 -74.21 -25.92 5.80
C ARG A 923 -73.03 -26.51 6.55
N LYS A 924 -73.34 -27.30 7.57
CA LYS A 924 -72.36 -27.99 8.42
C LYS A 924 -72.23 -29.45 7.98
N MET A 925 -71.02 -30.00 8.05
CA MET A 925 -70.73 -31.43 7.88
C MET A 925 -69.78 -31.93 8.96
N VAL A 926 -69.81 -33.24 9.23
CA VAL A 926 -68.97 -33.90 10.24
C VAL A 926 -68.16 -35.01 9.57
N LEU A 927 -66.84 -34.85 9.58
CA LEU A 927 -65.88 -35.87 9.16
C LEU A 927 -65.54 -36.75 10.37
N ILE A 928 -65.78 -38.05 10.26
CA ILE A 928 -65.33 -39.04 11.25
C ILE A 928 -64.12 -39.79 10.68
N LYS A 929 -63.18 -40.13 11.55
CA LYS A 929 -62.00 -40.93 11.18
C LYS A 929 -62.33 -42.42 11.15
#